data_AF-A0AAW2XLJ0-F1
#
_entry.id   AF-A0AAW2XLJ0-F1
#
_cell.length_a   1.000
_cell.length_b   1.000
_cell.length_c   1.000
_cell.angle_alpha   90.00
_cell.angle_beta   90.00
_cell.angle_gamma   90.00
#
_symmetry.space_group_name_H-M   'P 1'
#
loop_
_entity.id
_entity.type
_entity.pdbx_description
1 polymer ?
#
loop_
_entity_poly.entity_id
_entity_poly.type
_entity_poly.pdbx_seq_one_letter_code
_entity_poly.pdbx_strand_id
1 'polypeptide(L)'
;MQMQALTYSRRPFPTTRSVSSASVSGISGRNWSSSVKFRLRTFRCRALKSPSLEMDEKRFLEASQNGNLIPLYKCIFSDHLTPVLAYRCLVKEDDRDAPSFLFESVEPGFRASNVGRYSVIGAQPAVEVVAKENKVTILDHDSGKIIERLVEDPMTIPKDISEGWRPQLIQDLPDAFCGGWVGFFSYDTVRYVEKKKLPFSSAPKDDRNLADIHLGLYDDVIVFDHVDKKAYIIHWVRLDRFSSAKKAYDDGMKRLETLVSKVQDIDPPRLSPGCIDFCTRDFGLRLNKSNMTSEEYMKAVIQAKEHILAGDIFQIVLSQRFERRTFADPFEVYRALRVVNPSPYMSYLQARGCILVASSPEILTRVKKRKIVNRPLAGTARRGKTLHEDEMLEMKLLKDEKQCAEHIMLVDLGRNDVGKVSKSGSVKVEKLMTVERYSHVMHISSTVTGELLDDLTGWDALRAALPVGTVSGAPKVKAMELIDQLEPTRRGPYSGGFGGVSFLGDMDIALALRTIVFPTGVRYDTMYSYKDGNKRREWVAHLQSGAGIVADSLPDDEQTECERKAAGLARAIDLAESAFVNKASAQPAKATEIGRSSGERKAPFHGRGRGMCSGKKGTIQMVLMGSLGKMSTLMKLPQIHFPQNSSMPSLLLGVGAPPPMAAQSSLHPSLSFSKSLIHTPPPLSASASSLSTSASTPTLPLIYCGRGDKKTARGKRFNHSFGNARPKDKKKGRGPPRVPAPPLPPRKDKYDDGEVVKIEIDESLFSN
;
A
#
# COMPACT_ATOMS: atom_id res chain seq x y z
N MET A 1 -12.87 -45.77 22.83
CA MET A 1 -14.36 -45.90 22.77
C MET A 1 -14.74 -46.17 21.32
N GLN A 2 -15.75 -47.00 21.05
CA GLN A 2 -16.03 -47.49 19.68
C GLN A 2 -16.84 -46.51 18.83
N MET A 3 -16.81 -46.75 17.51
CA MET A 3 -17.64 -46.08 16.50
C MET A 3 -19.12 -46.42 16.69
N GLN A 4 -20.00 -45.53 16.22
CA GLN A 4 -21.12 -45.94 15.38
C GLN A 4 -21.31 -44.94 14.23
N ALA A 5 -21.64 -45.45 13.06
CA ALA A 5 -21.96 -44.67 11.86
C ALA A 5 -23.36 -45.05 11.38
N LEU A 6 -24.08 -44.11 10.78
CA LEU A 6 -25.38 -44.36 10.15
C LEU A 6 -25.41 -43.79 8.74
N THR A 7 -26.09 -44.52 7.84
CA THR A 7 -26.05 -44.34 6.40
C THR A 7 -27.36 -43.81 5.82
N TYR A 8 -27.22 -43.18 4.66
CA TYR A 8 -28.25 -42.80 3.68
C TYR A 8 -29.67 -43.36 3.82
N SER A 9 -30.64 -42.46 3.62
CA SER A 9 -31.92 -42.77 2.98
C SER A 9 -32.15 -41.82 1.79
N ARG A 10 -32.86 -42.29 0.76
CA ARG A 10 -33.24 -41.55 -0.47
C ARG A 10 -34.74 -41.71 -0.72
N ARG A 11 -35.45 -40.63 -1.08
CA ARG A 11 -36.63 -40.58 -1.99
C ARG A 11 -36.93 -39.10 -2.37
N PRO A 12 -37.75 -38.80 -3.41
CA PRO A 12 -37.29 -37.87 -4.45
C PRO A 12 -38.14 -36.61 -4.67
N PHE A 13 -37.66 -35.75 -5.58
CA PHE A 13 -38.34 -34.58 -6.15
C PHE A 13 -39.63 -34.92 -6.93
N PRO A 14 -40.64 -34.04 -6.92
CA PRO A 14 -41.65 -33.96 -7.97
C PRO A 14 -41.16 -33.13 -9.17
N THR A 15 -41.51 -33.55 -10.39
CA THR A 15 -41.17 -32.86 -11.64
C THR A 15 -42.31 -31.97 -12.13
N THR A 16 -42.01 -30.76 -12.62
CA THR A 16 -42.92 -29.98 -13.47
C THR A 16 -42.61 -30.19 -14.95
N ARG A 17 -43.64 -30.35 -15.78
CA ARG A 17 -43.54 -30.52 -17.25
C ARG A 17 -44.27 -29.39 -17.96
N SER A 18 -43.84 -29.11 -19.19
CA SER A 18 -44.32 -28.00 -20.04
C SER A 18 -45.75 -28.16 -20.56
N VAL A 19 -46.46 -27.04 -20.71
CA VAL A 19 -47.51 -26.85 -21.74
C VAL A 19 -47.24 -25.50 -22.44
N SER A 20 -47.67 -25.38 -23.70
CA SER A 20 -47.24 -24.37 -24.67
C SER A 20 -48.16 -23.14 -24.82
N SER A 21 -47.70 -22.20 -25.64
CA SER A 21 -48.39 -20.98 -26.08
C SER A 21 -49.83 -21.16 -26.60
N ALA A 22 -50.67 -20.16 -26.34
CA ALA A 22 -51.91 -19.89 -27.06
C ALA A 22 -51.85 -18.48 -27.71
N SER A 23 -52.63 -18.26 -28.76
CA SER A 23 -52.55 -17.08 -29.65
C SER A 23 -53.39 -15.89 -29.19
N VAL A 24 -52.96 -14.68 -29.57
CA VAL A 24 -53.75 -13.44 -29.47
C VAL A 24 -54.14 -12.99 -30.87
N SER A 25 -55.44 -13.04 -31.18
CA SER A 25 -56.04 -12.40 -32.36
C SER A 25 -56.59 -11.02 -31.97
N GLY A 26 -56.20 -9.97 -32.70
CA GLY A 26 -56.55 -8.59 -32.36
C GLY A 26 -57.92 -8.13 -32.88
N ILE A 27 -58.52 -7.18 -32.16
CA ILE A 27 -59.64 -6.33 -32.62
C ILE A 27 -59.24 -4.85 -32.39
N SER A 28 -59.80 -3.95 -33.19
CA SER A 28 -59.33 -2.58 -33.39
C SER A 28 -59.69 -1.59 -32.26
N GLY A 29 -58.77 -0.65 -32.02
CA GLY A 29 -59.03 0.55 -31.22
C GLY A 29 -59.34 1.77 -32.09
N ARG A 30 -60.36 2.55 -31.69
CA ARG A 30 -60.59 3.93 -32.15
C ARG A 30 -60.63 4.87 -30.94
N ASN A 31 -60.28 6.13 -31.17
CA ASN A 31 -60.12 7.15 -30.13
C ASN A 31 -61.44 7.49 -29.42
N TRP A 32 -61.35 7.79 -28.11
CA TRP A 32 -61.89 9.05 -27.58
C TRP A 32 -61.12 9.50 -26.33
N SER A 33 -61.13 10.80 -26.08
CA SER A 33 -60.56 11.47 -24.89
C SER A 33 -61.63 12.04 -23.97
N SER A 34 -61.35 12.17 -22.68
CA SER A 34 -61.82 13.29 -21.83
C SER A 34 -61.20 13.21 -20.42
N SER A 35 -61.08 14.36 -19.77
CA SER A 35 -60.36 14.51 -18.48
C SER A 35 -61.32 14.64 -17.31
N VAL A 36 -61.03 13.95 -16.19
CA VAL A 36 -61.71 14.16 -14.90
C VAL A 36 -60.70 14.71 -13.88
N LYS A 37 -61.03 15.85 -13.26
CA LYS A 37 -60.21 16.48 -12.21
C LYS A 37 -60.69 16.05 -10.83
N PHE A 38 -59.82 15.41 -10.02
CA PHE A 38 -60.09 15.18 -8.60
C PHE A 38 -59.38 16.23 -7.72
N ARG A 39 -60.10 16.76 -6.73
CA ARG A 39 -59.54 17.66 -5.70
C ARG A 39 -58.86 16.83 -4.61
N LEU A 40 -57.56 17.00 -4.42
CA LEU A 40 -56.84 16.49 -3.24
C LEU A 40 -57.05 17.44 -2.05
N ARG A 41 -57.50 16.91 -0.91
CA ARG A 41 -57.47 17.61 0.39
C ARG A 41 -56.08 17.43 1.01
N THR A 42 -55.45 18.54 1.40
CA THR A 42 -54.14 18.53 2.08
C THR A 42 -54.27 18.20 3.56
N PHE A 43 -54.09 16.92 3.92
CA PHE A 43 -53.88 16.54 5.31
C PHE A 43 -52.46 16.94 5.76
N ARG A 44 -52.36 17.89 6.68
CA ARG A 44 -51.10 18.39 7.23
C ARG A 44 -50.56 17.42 8.27
N CYS A 45 -49.95 16.33 7.81
CA CYS A 45 -49.39 15.30 8.68
C CYS A 45 -48.28 15.89 9.56
N ARG A 46 -48.48 15.88 10.89
CA ARG A 46 -47.48 16.34 11.86
C ARG A 46 -46.61 15.13 12.20
N ALA A 47 -45.37 15.11 11.68
CA ALA A 47 -44.48 13.97 11.84
C ALA A 47 -44.22 13.68 13.34
N LEU A 48 -44.71 12.54 13.79
CA LEU A 48 -44.28 11.92 15.05
C LEU A 48 -42.88 11.33 14.81
N LYS A 49 -41.91 11.63 15.68
CA LYS A 49 -40.62 10.92 15.65
C LYS A 49 -40.85 9.44 15.91
N SER A 50 -40.06 8.56 15.28
CA SER A 50 -40.06 7.16 15.66
C SER A 50 -39.39 6.99 17.03
N PRO A 51 -39.82 6.04 17.87
CA PRO A 51 -39.22 5.82 19.20
C PRO A 51 -37.71 5.55 19.16
N SER A 52 -37.18 5.04 18.05
CA SER A 52 -35.72 4.91 17.83
C SER A 52 -35.01 6.26 17.88
N LEU A 53 -35.46 7.24 17.08
CA LEU A 53 -34.80 8.54 16.93
C LEU A 53 -34.82 9.38 18.20
N GLU A 54 -35.76 9.13 19.12
CA GLU A 54 -35.80 9.77 20.44
C GLU A 54 -34.83 9.10 21.43
N MET A 55 -34.63 7.78 21.34
CA MET A 55 -33.56 7.09 22.07
C MET A 55 -32.17 7.48 21.56
N ASP A 56 -32.00 7.62 20.25
CA ASP A 56 -30.73 8.00 19.62
C ASP A 56 -30.34 9.45 19.97
N GLU A 57 -31.31 10.39 19.95
CA GLU A 57 -31.11 11.76 20.44
C GLU A 57 -30.70 11.77 21.92
N LYS A 58 -31.36 10.96 22.76
CA LYS A 58 -31.03 10.85 24.19
C LYS A 58 -29.62 10.29 24.41
N ARG A 59 -29.26 9.20 23.73
CA ARG A 59 -27.93 8.56 23.79
C ARG A 59 -26.82 9.54 23.39
N PHE A 60 -27.03 10.31 22.33
CA PHE A 60 -26.08 11.34 21.89
C PHE A 60 -25.93 12.45 22.95
N LEU A 61 -27.02 12.91 23.55
CA LEU A 61 -26.99 13.94 24.59
C LEU A 61 -26.32 13.43 25.88
N GLU A 62 -26.47 12.16 26.25
CA GLU A 62 -25.76 11.52 27.36
C GLU A 62 -24.25 11.40 27.07
N ALA A 63 -23.88 10.97 25.85
CA ALA A 63 -22.48 10.94 25.40
C ALA A 63 -21.83 12.34 25.38
N SER A 64 -22.60 13.39 25.07
CA SER A 64 -22.13 14.79 25.02
C SER A 64 -21.74 15.40 26.38
N GLN A 65 -22.09 14.74 27.48
CA GLN A 65 -21.66 15.14 28.82
C GLN A 65 -20.23 14.62 29.13
N ASN A 66 -19.84 13.52 28.48
CA ASN A 66 -18.59 12.81 28.77
C ASN A 66 -17.50 13.04 27.69
N GLY A 67 -17.89 13.42 26.47
CA GLY A 67 -16.97 13.73 25.37
C GLY A 67 -17.46 14.83 24.43
N ASN A 68 -16.54 15.39 23.65
CA ASN A 68 -16.80 16.45 22.66
C ASN A 68 -16.73 15.97 21.20
N LEU A 69 -16.53 14.67 20.99
CA LEU A 69 -16.40 14.02 19.69
C LEU A 69 -17.18 12.70 19.71
N ILE A 70 -18.28 12.60 18.98
CA ILE A 70 -19.27 11.52 19.12
C ILE A 70 -19.60 10.92 17.75
N PRO A 71 -19.52 9.60 17.55
CA PRO A 71 -19.96 8.97 16.31
C PRO A 71 -21.48 8.79 16.30
N LEU A 72 -22.11 9.26 15.22
CA LEU A 72 -23.42 8.80 14.76
C LEU A 72 -23.20 7.74 13.68
N TYR A 73 -24.05 6.72 13.61
CA TYR A 73 -23.92 5.68 12.58
C TYR A 73 -25.25 5.08 12.16
N LYS A 74 -25.27 4.49 10.96
CA LYS A 74 -26.35 3.64 10.45
C LYS A 74 -25.76 2.31 9.98
N CYS A 75 -26.21 1.20 10.54
CA CYS A 75 -25.86 -0.13 10.05
C CYS A 75 -26.84 -0.55 8.95
N ILE A 76 -26.33 -1.07 7.83
CA ILE A 76 -27.11 -1.66 6.73
C ILE A 76 -26.52 -3.03 6.34
N PHE A 77 -27.24 -3.81 5.53
CA PHE A 77 -26.69 -5.02 4.92
C PHE A 77 -25.68 -4.69 3.81
N SER A 78 -24.67 -5.54 3.63
CA SER A 78 -23.62 -5.42 2.61
C SER A 78 -23.73 -6.48 1.51
N ASP A 79 -24.95 -6.91 1.18
CA ASP A 79 -25.26 -7.93 0.19
C ASP A 79 -25.31 -7.35 -1.23
N HIS A 80 -25.99 -6.22 -1.40
CA HIS A 80 -26.04 -5.46 -2.66
C HIS A 80 -24.92 -4.42 -2.81
N LEU A 81 -24.29 -4.02 -1.70
CA LEU A 81 -23.24 -2.99 -1.68
C LEU A 81 -21.87 -3.62 -1.41
N THR A 82 -20.95 -3.50 -2.37
CA THR A 82 -19.54 -3.92 -2.21
C THR A 82 -18.64 -2.72 -1.91
N PRO A 83 -17.46 -2.90 -1.28
CA PRO A 83 -16.53 -1.78 -1.02
C PRO A 83 -16.11 -1.03 -2.29
N VAL A 84 -15.88 -1.75 -3.39
CA VAL A 84 -15.52 -1.18 -4.71
C VAL A 84 -16.65 -0.31 -5.27
N LEU A 85 -17.92 -0.69 -5.04
CA LEU A 85 -19.08 0.11 -5.48
C LEU A 85 -19.31 1.31 -4.56
N ALA A 86 -19.25 1.11 -3.24
CA ALA A 86 -19.41 2.17 -2.25
C ALA A 86 -18.36 3.29 -2.40
N TYR A 87 -17.10 2.94 -2.70
CA TYR A 87 -16.08 3.94 -3.03
C TYR A 87 -16.51 4.83 -4.20
N ARG A 88 -17.08 4.23 -5.25
CA ARG A 88 -17.51 4.93 -6.47
C ARG A 88 -18.82 5.69 -6.30
N CYS A 89 -19.66 5.34 -5.32
CA CYS A 89 -20.76 6.18 -4.86
C CYS A 89 -20.28 7.47 -4.18
N LEU A 90 -19.12 7.45 -3.52
CA LEU A 90 -18.56 8.63 -2.85
C LEU A 90 -17.63 9.46 -3.75
N VAL A 91 -16.90 8.82 -4.68
CA VAL A 91 -15.87 9.44 -5.53
C VAL A 91 -16.14 9.17 -7.01
N LYS A 92 -16.44 10.23 -7.76
CA LYS A 92 -16.72 10.17 -9.20
C LYS A 92 -15.49 9.74 -10.02
N GLU A 93 -15.70 9.34 -11.26
CA GLU A 93 -14.62 8.88 -12.15
C GLU A 93 -13.81 10.03 -12.78
N ASP A 94 -14.33 11.26 -12.79
CA ASP A 94 -13.61 12.47 -13.21
C ASP A 94 -12.83 13.13 -12.06
N ASP A 95 -13.25 12.92 -10.81
CA ASP A 95 -12.67 13.57 -9.63
C ASP A 95 -11.39 12.87 -9.11
N ARG A 96 -10.23 13.31 -9.61
CA ARG A 96 -8.93 12.66 -9.36
C ARG A 96 -8.10 13.27 -8.26
N ASP A 97 -8.36 14.51 -7.88
CA ASP A 97 -7.66 15.22 -6.81
C ASP A 97 -8.50 15.33 -5.51
N ALA A 98 -9.74 14.82 -5.48
CA ALA A 98 -10.48 14.63 -4.24
C ALA A 98 -9.80 13.58 -3.32
N PRO A 99 -9.36 13.97 -2.11
CA PRO A 99 -8.70 13.04 -1.20
C PRO A 99 -9.67 11.97 -0.72
N SER A 100 -9.31 10.71 -0.91
CA SER A 100 -10.20 9.59 -0.68
C SER A 100 -9.45 8.27 -0.62
N PHE A 101 -9.98 7.28 0.10
CA PHE A 101 -9.35 5.99 0.27
C PHE A 101 -10.35 4.83 0.26
N LEU A 102 -9.90 3.68 -0.24
CA LEU A 102 -10.47 2.36 -0.05
C LEU A 102 -9.34 1.46 0.45
N PHE A 103 -9.43 1.04 1.72
CA PHE A 103 -8.55 0.06 2.32
C PHE A 103 -9.26 -1.29 2.39
N GLU A 104 -8.58 -2.34 1.95
CA GLU A 104 -9.04 -3.72 2.05
C GLU A 104 -7.90 -4.59 2.59
N SER A 105 -8.25 -5.66 3.30
CA SER A 105 -7.28 -6.56 3.92
C SER A 105 -7.42 -7.98 3.39
N VAL A 106 -6.32 -8.73 3.40
CA VAL A 106 -6.27 -10.15 3.03
C VAL A 106 -5.44 -10.90 4.06
N GLU A 107 -6.07 -11.82 4.77
CA GLU A 107 -5.44 -12.59 5.84
C GLU A 107 -4.66 -13.79 5.25
N PRO A 108 -3.35 -13.94 5.56
CA PRO A 108 -2.55 -15.10 5.18
C PRO A 108 -3.17 -16.41 5.69
N GLY A 109 -3.22 -17.44 4.84
CA GLY A 109 -3.91 -18.68 5.16
C GLY A 109 -3.22 -19.91 4.57
N PHE A 110 -3.20 -21.00 5.33
CA PHE A 110 -2.42 -22.21 5.03
C PHE A 110 -2.70 -22.78 3.62
N ARG A 111 -3.98 -22.83 3.21
CA ARG A 111 -4.43 -23.32 1.90
C ARG A 111 -4.78 -22.22 0.90
N ALA A 112 -5.38 -21.13 1.37
CA ALA A 112 -5.78 -20.00 0.55
C ALA A 112 -5.80 -18.73 1.44
N SER A 113 -5.48 -17.59 0.84
CA SER A 113 -5.57 -16.28 1.48
C SER A 113 -7.05 -15.86 1.57
N ASN A 114 -7.51 -15.49 2.76
CA ASN A 114 -8.90 -15.07 2.97
C ASN A 114 -9.04 -13.55 2.80
N VAL A 115 -10.21 -13.06 2.36
CA VAL A 115 -10.54 -11.63 2.52
C VAL A 115 -10.59 -11.37 4.04
N GLY A 116 -9.81 -10.40 4.52
CA GLY A 116 -9.76 -10.05 5.93
C GLY A 116 -11.08 -9.42 6.39
N ARG A 117 -11.38 -9.50 7.68
CA ARG A 117 -12.74 -9.19 8.20
C ARG A 117 -13.28 -7.81 7.76
N TYR A 118 -12.41 -6.80 7.64
CA TYR A 118 -12.83 -5.42 7.40
C TYR A 118 -12.29 -4.80 6.09
N SER A 119 -13.14 -4.01 5.44
CA SER A 119 -12.76 -2.97 4.47
C SER A 119 -13.25 -1.62 4.96
N VAL A 120 -12.48 -0.55 4.72
CA VAL A 120 -12.79 0.81 5.19
C VAL A 120 -12.67 1.81 4.05
N ILE A 121 -13.61 2.75 3.99
CA ILE A 121 -13.72 3.76 2.95
C ILE A 121 -13.89 5.13 3.58
N GLY A 122 -13.21 6.14 3.04
CA GLY A 122 -13.49 7.55 3.34
C GLY A 122 -13.24 8.42 2.11
N ALA A 123 -13.96 9.53 2.01
CA ALA A 123 -13.82 10.51 0.93
C ALA A 123 -14.18 11.89 1.47
N GLN A 124 -13.71 12.96 0.81
CA GLN A 124 -14.09 14.35 1.14
C GLN A 124 -13.76 14.71 2.61
N PRO A 125 -12.48 14.68 3.02
CA PRO A 125 -12.10 14.93 4.42
C PRO A 125 -12.47 16.35 4.85
N ALA A 126 -12.82 16.52 6.12
CA ALA A 126 -13.18 17.82 6.68
C ALA A 126 -11.98 18.77 6.80
N VAL A 127 -10.77 18.22 6.98
CA VAL A 127 -9.49 18.95 6.99
C VAL A 127 -8.44 18.18 6.20
N GLU A 128 -7.61 18.86 5.42
CA GLU A 128 -6.38 18.32 4.85
C GLU A 128 -5.13 18.96 5.46
N VAL A 129 -4.06 18.19 5.56
CA VAL A 129 -2.70 18.65 5.87
C VAL A 129 -1.77 18.11 4.78
N VAL A 130 -1.20 19.01 3.98
CA VAL A 130 -0.27 18.68 2.89
C VAL A 130 1.06 19.35 3.19
N ALA A 131 2.13 18.57 3.31
CA ALA A 131 3.49 19.05 3.55
C ALA A 131 4.37 18.86 2.32
N LYS A 132 5.16 19.88 1.99
CA LYS A 132 6.27 19.81 1.03
C LYS A 132 7.46 20.55 1.62
N GLU A 133 8.49 19.80 1.99
CA GLU A 133 9.58 20.27 2.82
C GLU A 133 9.01 20.97 4.07
N ASN A 134 9.60 22.08 4.52
CA ASN A 134 9.07 22.83 5.65
C ASN A 134 7.77 23.60 5.37
N LYS A 135 7.27 23.64 4.12
CA LYS A 135 6.00 24.30 3.81
C LYS A 135 4.82 23.35 4.05
N VAL A 136 3.92 23.73 4.94
CA VAL A 136 2.67 23.00 5.21
C VAL A 136 1.48 23.87 4.83
N THR A 137 0.58 23.29 4.03
CA THR A 137 -0.72 23.88 3.68
C THR A 137 -1.81 23.06 4.35
N ILE A 138 -2.63 23.72 5.16
CA ILE A 138 -3.79 23.16 5.86
C ILE A 138 -5.03 23.69 5.15
N LEU A 139 -5.98 22.81 4.79
CA LEU A 139 -7.24 23.19 4.15
C LEU A 139 -8.40 22.67 5.01
N ASP A 140 -9.23 23.56 5.57
CA ASP A 140 -10.48 23.19 6.24
C ASP A 140 -11.65 23.35 5.25
N HIS A 141 -12.32 22.24 4.93
CA HIS A 141 -13.34 22.19 3.86
C HIS A 141 -14.71 22.71 4.30
N ASP A 142 -15.08 22.56 5.58
CA ASP A 142 -16.34 23.12 6.10
C ASP A 142 -16.35 24.65 6.09
N SER A 143 -15.19 25.30 6.31
CA SER A 143 -15.03 26.75 6.30
C SER A 143 -14.42 27.32 5.02
N GLY A 144 -13.94 26.45 4.10
CA GLY A 144 -13.20 26.84 2.89
C GLY A 144 -11.85 27.51 3.17
N LYS A 145 -11.31 27.38 4.39
CA LYS A 145 -10.15 28.14 4.86
C LYS A 145 -8.84 27.43 4.54
N ILE A 146 -7.98 28.09 3.78
CA ILE A 146 -6.60 27.64 3.52
C ILE A 146 -5.64 28.41 4.42
N ILE A 147 -4.68 27.70 5.03
CA ILE A 147 -3.64 28.26 5.89
C ILE A 147 -2.29 27.69 5.44
N GLU A 148 -1.35 28.53 5.04
CA GLU A 148 0.03 28.13 4.79
C GLU A 148 0.94 28.52 5.96
N ARG A 149 1.85 27.63 6.35
CA ARG A 149 2.84 27.86 7.41
C ARG A 149 4.18 27.22 7.07
N LEU A 150 5.25 27.74 7.67
CA LEU A 150 6.52 27.01 7.78
C LEU A 150 6.50 26.22 9.10
N VAL A 151 6.81 24.93 9.04
CA VAL A 151 6.76 24.00 10.17
C VAL A 151 8.00 23.09 10.11
N GLU A 152 8.62 22.82 11.25
CA GLU A 152 9.81 21.95 11.32
C GLU A 152 9.49 20.45 11.26
N ASP A 153 8.33 20.05 11.78
CA ASP A 153 7.80 18.69 11.71
C ASP A 153 6.29 18.75 11.44
N PRO A 154 5.83 18.47 10.21
CA PRO A 154 4.41 18.50 9.87
C PRO A 154 3.57 17.46 10.60
N MET A 155 4.17 16.44 11.24
CA MET A 155 3.45 15.46 12.07
C MET A 155 3.04 16.01 13.44
N THR A 156 3.39 17.27 13.79
CA THR A 156 2.73 17.94 14.93
C THR A 156 1.33 18.40 14.55
N ILE A 157 1.14 18.95 13.35
CA ILE A 157 -0.13 19.57 12.91
C ILE A 157 -1.38 18.69 13.14
N PRO A 158 -1.43 17.39 12.78
CA PRO A 158 -2.60 16.56 13.08
C PRO A 158 -2.74 16.23 14.59
N LYS A 159 -1.65 16.19 15.37
CA LYS A 159 -1.66 16.06 16.84
C LYS A 159 -2.24 17.33 17.48
N ASP A 160 -1.76 18.50 17.05
CA ASP A 160 -2.20 19.83 17.50
C ASP A 160 -3.69 20.09 17.18
N ILE A 161 -4.15 19.73 15.97
CA ILE A 161 -5.57 19.86 15.57
C ILE A 161 -6.48 18.91 16.36
N SER A 162 -5.96 17.77 16.81
CA SER A 162 -6.71 16.79 17.62
C SER A 162 -6.64 17.06 19.13
N GLU A 163 -5.96 18.12 19.57
CA GLU A 163 -5.74 18.39 20.99
C GLU A 163 -7.07 18.72 21.71
N GLY A 164 -7.26 18.13 22.90
CA GLY A 164 -8.47 18.31 23.70
C GLY A 164 -9.70 17.55 23.19
N TRP A 165 -9.62 16.80 22.09
CA TRP A 165 -10.68 15.86 21.70
C TRP A 165 -10.76 14.69 22.69
N ARG A 166 -12.00 14.37 23.07
CA ARG A 166 -12.38 13.26 23.96
C ARG A 166 -13.43 12.43 23.22
N PRO A 167 -12.99 11.54 22.29
CA PRO A 167 -13.89 10.69 21.52
C PRO A 167 -14.70 9.78 22.45
N GLN A 168 -15.96 9.54 22.10
CA GLN A 168 -16.81 8.59 22.82
C GLN A 168 -16.75 7.20 22.17
N LEU A 169 -16.49 6.19 23.01
CA LEU A 169 -16.51 4.78 22.63
C LEU A 169 -17.95 4.27 22.64
N ILE A 170 -18.47 3.90 21.47
CA ILE A 170 -19.79 3.24 21.33
C ILE A 170 -19.56 1.75 21.05
N GLN A 171 -20.16 0.88 21.88
CA GLN A 171 -19.96 -0.57 21.84
C GLN A 171 -20.52 -1.23 20.57
N ASP A 172 -21.46 -0.57 19.89
CA ASP A 172 -22.11 -1.05 18.67
C ASP A 172 -21.22 -0.92 17.40
N LEU A 173 -20.07 -0.23 17.49
CA LEU A 173 -19.14 -0.06 16.37
C LEU A 173 -18.11 -1.22 16.29
N PRO A 174 -17.65 -1.60 15.08
CA PRO A 174 -16.64 -2.65 14.91
C PRO A 174 -15.27 -2.27 15.48
N ASP A 175 -14.45 -3.26 15.88
CA ASP A 175 -13.07 -3.08 16.39
C ASP A 175 -12.06 -2.77 15.25
N ALA A 176 -12.42 -1.81 14.39
CA ALA A 176 -11.75 -1.40 13.17
C ALA A 176 -11.52 0.14 13.14
N PHE A 177 -10.90 0.65 12.06
CA PHE A 177 -10.81 2.12 11.87
C PHE A 177 -12.21 2.68 11.56
N CYS A 178 -12.77 3.46 12.49
CA CYS A 178 -14.10 4.07 12.36
C CYS A 178 -14.07 5.58 12.07
N GLY A 179 -12.91 6.19 11.83
CA GLY A 179 -12.75 7.64 11.58
C GLY A 179 -11.45 8.19 12.17
N GLY A 180 -10.96 9.30 11.61
CA GLY A 180 -9.71 9.96 12.04
C GLY A 180 -8.84 10.40 10.87
N TRP A 181 -7.52 10.50 11.08
CA TRP A 181 -6.55 10.90 10.07
C TRP A 181 -6.18 9.72 9.16
N VAL A 182 -6.19 9.91 7.85
CA VAL A 182 -5.81 8.90 6.84
C VAL A 182 -4.98 9.54 5.73
N GLY A 183 -3.97 8.84 5.22
CA GLY A 183 -3.21 9.28 4.05
C GLY A 183 -1.89 8.55 3.86
N PHE A 184 -0.87 9.28 3.41
CA PHE A 184 0.48 8.75 3.21
C PHE A 184 1.58 9.66 3.75
N PHE A 185 2.70 9.01 4.08
CA PHE A 185 3.97 9.58 4.47
C PHE A 185 5.01 9.10 3.45
N SER A 186 5.74 10.01 2.82
CA SER A 186 6.85 9.63 1.92
C SER A 186 8.01 9.01 2.70
N TYR A 187 8.92 8.32 2.03
CA TYR A 187 10.22 7.95 2.61
C TYR A 187 10.96 9.19 3.14
N ASP A 188 10.89 10.30 2.42
CA ASP A 188 11.50 11.58 2.81
C ASP A 188 10.87 12.21 4.06
N THR A 189 9.78 11.66 4.61
CA THR A 189 9.26 12.04 5.94
C THR A 189 10.34 11.89 7.02
N VAL A 190 11.30 10.97 6.85
CA VAL A 190 12.45 10.83 7.75
C VAL A 190 13.30 12.10 7.86
N ARG A 191 13.28 12.99 6.86
CA ARG A 191 14.04 14.25 6.87
C ARG A 191 13.52 15.25 7.91
N TYR A 192 12.26 15.12 8.34
CA TYR A 192 11.71 15.86 9.49
C TYR A 192 12.18 15.32 10.84
N VAL A 193 12.72 14.09 10.89
CA VAL A 193 13.26 13.46 12.10
C VAL A 193 14.79 13.60 12.12
N GLU A 194 15.46 13.03 11.12
CA GLU A 194 16.92 13.01 10.96
C GLU A 194 17.48 14.30 10.33
N LYS A 195 16.93 15.47 10.71
CA LYS A 195 17.20 16.81 10.13
C LYS A 195 18.69 17.14 9.94
N LYS A 196 19.56 16.63 10.83
CA LYS A 196 21.01 16.88 10.85
C LYS A 196 21.81 15.99 9.90
N LYS A 197 21.22 14.87 9.44
CA LYS A 197 21.89 13.83 8.65
C LYS A 197 21.30 13.70 7.25
N LEU A 198 20.00 13.97 7.10
CA LEU A 198 19.26 13.93 5.82
C LEU A 198 18.52 15.25 5.52
N PRO A 199 19.16 16.44 5.62
CA PRO A 199 18.48 17.70 5.35
C PRO A 199 17.97 17.75 3.89
N PHE A 200 16.84 18.44 3.66
CA PHE A 200 16.27 18.58 2.31
C PHE A 200 17.25 19.19 1.29
N SER A 201 18.16 20.07 1.75
CA SER A 201 19.20 20.69 0.91
C SER A 201 20.27 19.73 0.36
N SER A 202 20.36 18.49 0.88
CA SER A 202 21.25 17.44 0.36
C SER A 202 20.48 16.22 -0.14
N ALA A 203 19.15 16.32 -0.28
CA ALA A 203 18.36 15.23 -0.84
C ALA A 203 18.67 15.04 -2.34
N PRO A 204 18.48 13.82 -2.89
CA PRO A 204 18.50 13.60 -4.33
C PRO A 204 17.48 14.48 -5.06
N LYS A 205 17.57 14.53 -6.39
CA LYS A 205 16.65 15.33 -7.21
C LYS A 205 15.20 14.89 -6.99
N ASP A 206 14.29 15.83 -6.70
CA ASP A 206 12.86 15.58 -6.84
C ASP A 206 12.47 15.72 -8.33
N ASP A 207 12.08 14.59 -8.95
CA ASP A 207 11.65 14.53 -10.34
C ASP A 207 10.11 14.51 -10.50
N ARG A 208 9.37 14.41 -9.38
CA ARG A 208 7.91 14.19 -9.38
C ARG A 208 7.12 15.26 -8.62
N ASN A 209 7.78 16.05 -7.77
CA ASN A 209 7.21 17.11 -6.94
C ASN A 209 5.95 16.68 -6.17
N LEU A 210 5.98 15.47 -5.60
CA LEU A 210 4.88 14.94 -4.78
C LEU A 210 5.00 15.47 -3.35
N ALA A 211 3.87 15.54 -2.63
CA ALA A 211 3.87 15.88 -1.22
C ALA A 211 4.73 14.89 -0.40
N ASP A 212 5.38 15.40 0.63
CA ASP A 212 6.22 14.62 1.54
C ASP A 212 5.34 13.93 2.61
N ILE A 213 4.26 14.60 3.02
CA ILE A 213 3.15 14.02 3.81
C ILE A 213 1.84 14.55 3.21
N HIS A 214 0.83 13.68 3.11
CA HIS A 214 -0.53 14.08 2.79
C HIS A 214 -1.51 13.34 3.70
N LEU A 215 -2.28 14.08 4.50
CA LEU A 215 -3.27 13.53 5.43
C LEU A 215 -4.62 14.24 5.26
N GLY A 216 -5.72 13.47 5.28
CA GLY A 216 -7.08 13.96 5.43
C GLY A 216 -7.67 13.53 6.76
N LEU A 217 -8.47 14.40 7.38
CA LEU A 217 -9.29 14.12 8.55
C LEU A 217 -10.68 13.66 8.08
N TYR A 218 -11.00 12.39 8.28
CA TYR A 218 -12.25 11.77 7.86
C TYR A 218 -13.19 11.63 9.05
N ASP A 219 -14.08 12.61 9.19
CA ASP A 219 -15.27 12.53 10.05
C ASP A 219 -16.29 11.51 9.47
N ASP A 220 -16.34 11.38 8.14
CA ASP A 220 -17.20 10.44 7.39
C ASP A 220 -16.43 9.19 6.94
N VAL A 221 -16.90 7.99 7.32
CA VAL A 221 -16.39 6.71 6.79
C VAL A 221 -17.48 5.66 6.58
N ILE A 222 -17.17 4.63 5.79
CA ILE A 222 -17.97 3.40 5.69
C ILE A 222 -17.08 2.20 6.00
N VAL A 223 -17.48 1.39 7.00
CA VAL A 223 -16.78 0.16 7.42
C VAL A 223 -17.61 -1.06 7.05
N PHE A 224 -17.07 -1.93 6.21
CA PHE A 224 -17.68 -3.22 5.85
C PHE A 224 -17.18 -4.32 6.77
N ASP A 225 -18.08 -5.07 7.38
CA ASP A 225 -17.78 -6.32 8.09
C ASP A 225 -18.18 -7.51 7.20
N HIS A 226 -17.17 -8.15 6.60
CA HIS A 226 -17.34 -9.26 5.67
C HIS A 226 -17.75 -10.57 6.33
N VAL A 227 -17.65 -10.67 7.66
CA VAL A 227 -18.14 -11.83 8.42
C VAL A 227 -19.62 -11.64 8.73
N ASP A 228 -19.97 -10.50 9.33
CA ASP A 228 -21.34 -10.18 9.75
C ASP A 228 -22.29 -9.78 8.59
N LYS A 229 -21.75 -9.51 7.38
CA LYS A 229 -22.46 -9.00 6.19
C LYS A 229 -23.14 -7.64 6.40
N LYS A 230 -22.44 -6.77 7.15
CA LYS A 230 -22.90 -5.43 7.53
C LYS A 230 -22.01 -4.36 6.90
N ALA A 231 -22.58 -3.21 6.59
CA ALA A 231 -21.85 -1.97 6.40
C ALA A 231 -22.30 -0.94 7.45
N TYR A 232 -21.34 -0.43 8.22
CA TYR A 232 -21.52 0.66 9.17
C TYR A 232 -21.17 1.97 8.45
N ILE A 233 -22.16 2.81 8.23
CA ILE A 233 -21.99 4.16 7.69
C ILE A 233 -21.88 5.10 8.89
N ILE A 234 -20.76 5.80 9.05
CA ILE A 234 -20.37 6.50 10.29
C ILE A 234 -20.08 7.96 9.98
N HIS A 235 -20.58 8.87 10.82
CA HIS A 235 -20.28 10.30 10.81
C HIS A 235 -19.90 10.76 12.23
N TRP A 236 -18.73 11.38 12.40
CA TRP A 236 -18.26 11.91 13.68
C TRP A 236 -18.63 13.38 13.87
N VAL A 237 -19.38 13.66 14.94
CA VAL A 237 -19.82 15.00 15.30
C VAL A 237 -18.84 15.64 16.28
N ARG A 238 -18.23 16.75 15.87
CA ARG A 238 -17.35 17.61 16.68
C ARG A 238 -18.16 18.71 17.37
N LEU A 239 -18.39 18.59 18.69
CA LEU A 239 -19.30 19.46 19.45
C LEU A 239 -18.81 20.91 19.58
N ASP A 240 -17.49 21.14 19.56
CA ASP A 240 -16.84 22.45 19.63
C ASP A 240 -17.27 23.39 18.49
N ARG A 241 -17.79 22.84 17.39
CA ARG A 241 -18.32 23.57 16.24
C ARG A 241 -19.76 24.07 16.43
N PHE A 242 -20.44 23.74 17.52
CA PHE A 242 -21.86 24.02 17.72
C PHE A 242 -22.17 24.76 19.03
N SER A 243 -23.20 25.60 19.00
CA SER A 243 -23.68 26.35 20.18
C SER A 243 -24.52 25.52 21.17
N SER A 244 -24.81 24.25 20.87
CA SER A 244 -25.42 23.29 21.80
C SER A 244 -25.34 21.87 21.23
N ALA A 245 -25.27 20.85 22.10
CA ALA A 245 -25.24 19.45 21.69
C ALA A 245 -26.44 19.04 20.82
N LYS A 246 -27.64 19.60 21.05
CA LYS A 246 -28.82 19.34 20.21
C LYS A 246 -28.62 19.80 18.76
N LYS A 247 -28.06 21.00 18.54
CA LYS A 247 -27.73 21.48 17.18
C LYS A 247 -26.66 20.60 16.50
N ALA A 248 -25.72 20.07 17.28
CA ALA A 248 -24.70 19.15 16.79
C ALA A 248 -25.33 17.81 16.35
N TYR A 249 -26.28 17.28 17.13
CA TYR A 249 -27.08 16.11 16.74
C TYR A 249 -27.90 16.37 15.47
N ASP A 250 -28.63 17.49 15.41
CA ASP A 250 -29.51 17.82 14.28
C ASP A 250 -28.72 17.99 12.95
N ASP A 251 -27.51 18.57 12.96
CA ASP A 251 -26.64 18.63 11.76
C ASP A 251 -25.95 17.28 11.49
N GLY A 252 -25.46 16.60 12.53
CA GLY A 252 -24.77 15.32 12.41
C GLY A 252 -25.67 14.20 11.84
N MET A 253 -26.94 14.14 12.26
CA MET A 253 -27.93 13.24 11.68
C MET A 253 -28.20 13.56 10.22
N LYS A 254 -28.30 14.84 9.85
CA LYS A 254 -28.47 15.27 8.45
C LYS A 254 -27.25 14.94 7.58
N ARG A 255 -26.03 15.07 8.11
CA ARG A 255 -24.79 14.63 7.44
C ARG A 255 -24.78 13.11 7.25
N LEU A 256 -25.10 12.35 8.30
CA LEU A 256 -25.24 10.89 8.23
C LEU A 256 -26.30 10.45 7.20
N GLU A 257 -27.49 11.06 7.19
CA GLU A 257 -28.54 10.77 6.20
C GLU A 257 -28.09 11.08 4.77
N THR A 258 -27.30 12.14 4.57
CA THR A 258 -26.70 12.49 3.27
C THR A 258 -25.61 11.50 2.85
N LEU A 259 -24.78 11.01 3.77
CA LEU A 259 -23.79 9.97 3.50
C LEU A 259 -24.46 8.62 3.19
N VAL A 260 -25.57 8.33 3.87
CA VAL A 260 -26.41 7.15 3.65
C VAL A 260 -27.08 7.19 2.28
N SER A 261 -27.66 8.32 1.85
CA SER A 261 -28.34 8.37 0.53
C SER A 261 -27.37 8.08 -0.62
N LYS A 262 -26.15 8.64 -0.59
CA LYS A 262 -25.08 8.38 -1.58
C LYS A 262 -24.88 6.88 -1.88
N VAL A 263 -25.07 6.00 -0.89
CA VAL A 263 -24.88 4.54 -1.01
C VAL A 263 -26.17 3.71 -0.99
N GLN A 264 -27.34 4.33 -0.82
CA GLN A 264 -28.66 3.67 -0.92
C GLN A 264 -29.48 4.09 -2.17
N ASP A 265 -29.00 5.08 -2.95
CA ASP A 265 -29.68 5.57 -4.16
C ASP A 265 -29.76 4.54 -5.31
N ILE A 266 -30.79 4.69 -6.16
CA ILE A 266 -31.40 3.58 -6.94
C ILE A 266 -30.64 3.20 -8.24
N ASP A 267 -29.83 4.08 -8.83
CA ASP A 267 -28.97 3.75 -10.00
C ASP A 267 -27.49 3.94 -9.60
N PRO A 268 -26.88 2.96 -8.92
CA PRO A 268 -25.48 3.03 -8.50
C PRO A 268 -24.53 3.05 -9.72
N PRO A 269 -23.33 3.64 -9.59
CA PRO A 269 -22.45 3.91 -10.73
C PRO A 269 -22.05 2.62 -11.46
N ARG A 270 -22.35 2.56 -12.76
CA ARG A 270 -22.18 1.37 -13.61
C ARG A 270 -20.72 1.13 -13.98
N LEU A 271 -19.97 0.55 -13.05
CA LEU A 271 -18.58 0.15 -13.26
C LEU A 271 -18.49 -0.90 -14.39
N SER A 272 -17.57 -0.69 -15.33
CA SER A 272 -17.28 -1.68 -16.38
C SER A 272 -16.90 -3.02 -15.74
N PRO A 273 -17.58 -4.14 -16.06
CA PRO A 273 -17.33 -5.43 -15.40
C PRO A 273 -15.97 -6.03 -15.78
N GLY A 274 -15.39 -5.61 -16.91
CA GLY A 274 -14.20 -6.21 -17.50
C GLY A 274 -14.50 -7.49 -18.27
N CYS A 275 -13.47 -8.18 -18.75
CA CYS A 275 -13.49 -9.62 -19.05
C CYS A 275 -12.08 -10.14 -18.72
N ILE A 276 -11.98 -11.21 -17.94
CA ILE A 276 -10.71 -11.62 -17.36
C ILE A 276 -10.38 -13.01 -17.90
N ASP A 277 -9.51 -13.06 -18.91
CA ASP A 277 -8.77 -14.27 -19.25
C ASP A 277 -7.54 -14.33 -18.34
N PHE A 278 -7.41 -15.39 -17.53
CA PHE A 278 -6.58 -15.36 -16.32
C PHE A 278 -5.66 -16.57 -16.15
N CYS A 279 -4.59 -16.60 -16.93
CA CYS A 279 -3.38 -17.33 -16.54
C CYS A 279 -2.70 -16.61 -15.36
N THR A 280 -2.94 -17.11 -14.15
CA THR A 280 -2.28 -16.71 -12.89
C THR A 280 -0.75 -16.80 -12.90
N ARG A 281 -0.16 -17.50 -13.87
CA ARG A 281 1.24 -17.93 -13.87
C ARG A 281 2.17 -17.06 -14.72
N ASP A 282 1.64 -16.20 -15.58
CA ASP A 282 2.47 -15.36 -16.45
C ASP A 282 2.87 -14.10 -15.67
N PHE A 283 4.18 -13.85 -15.62
CA PHE A 283 4.73 -12.60 -15.14
C PHE A 283 4.37 -11.45 -16.10
N GLY A 284 4.30 -10.22 -15.58
CA GLY A 284 4.09 -9.05 -16.42
C GLY A 284 5.24 -8.82 -17.40
N LEU A 285 4.99 -8.04 -18.45
CA LEU A 285 6.04 -7.67 -19.42
C LEU A 285 7.22 -6.98 -18.71
N ARG A 286 8.46 -7.28 -19.13
CA ARG A 286 9.66 -6.60 -18.59
C ARG A 286 9.54 -5.09 -18.80
N LEU A 287 9.91 -4.33 -17.77
CA LEU A 287 9.83 -2.87 -17.77
C LEU A 287 11.15 -2.27 -18.27
N ASN A 288 11.23 -2.04 -19.57
CA ASN A 288 12.46 -1.57 -20.23
C ASN A 288 12.80 -0.08 -19.96
N LYS A 289 11.95 0.65 -19.23
CA LYS A 289 12.17 2.07 -18.87
C LYS A 289 12.30 2.19 -17.35
N SER A 290 13.53 2.38 -16.87
CA SER A 290 13.89 2.69 -15.49
C SER A 290 14.49 4.09 -15.39
N ASN A 291 14.62 4.62 -14.18
CA ASN A 291 15.29 5.91 -13.90
C ASN A 291 16.83 5.78 -13.78
N MET A 292 17.36 4.57 -13.95
CA MET A 292 18.78 4.19 -13.98
C MET A 292 18.95 3.13 -15.08
N THR A 293 20.14 3.00 -15.66
CA THR A 293 20.47 1.81 -16.47
C THR A 293 20.80 0.60 -15.57
N SER A 294 20.84 -0.60 -16.17
CA SER A 294 21.25 -1.82 -15.47
C SER A 294 22.69 -1.67 -14.94
N GLU A 295 23.58 -1.11 -15.76
CA GLU A 295 24.98 -0.87 -15.43
C GLU A 295 25.14 0.16 -14.31
N GLU A 296 24.31 1.20 -14.28
CA GLU A 296 24.28 2.19 -13.19
C GLU A 296 23.82 1.56 -11.87
N TYR A 297 22.76 0.74 -11.89
CA TYR A 297 22.28 0.04 -10.70
C TYR A 297 23.31 -0.99 -10.20
N MET A 298 23.88 -1.81 -11.08
CA MET A 298 24.92 -2.78 -10.72
C MET A 298 26.18 -2.11 -10.16
N LYS A 299 26.57 -0.94 -10.69
CA LYS A 299 27.65 -0.12 -10.12
C LYS A 299 27.31 0.38 -8.72
N ALA A 300 26.07 0.83 -8.48
CA ALA A 300 25.62 1.25 -7.16
C ALA A 300 25.64 0.08 -6.15
N VAL A 301 25.30 -1.15 -6.59
CA VAL A 301 25.45 -2.37 -5.77
C VAL A 301 26.92 -2.65 -5.43
N ILE A 302 27.85 -2.49 -6.37
CA ILE A 302 29.30 -2.65 -6.10
C ILE A 302 29.78 -1.61 -5.07
N GLN A 303 29.40 -0.34 -5.20
CA GLN A 303 29.76 0.72 -4.25
C GLN A 303 29.14 0.50 -2.86
N ALA A 304 27.89 0.01 -2.80
CA ALA A 304 27.28 -0.44 -1.56
C ALA A 304 28.09 -1.56 -0.88
N LYS A 305 28.59 -2.52 -1.65
CA LYS A 305 29.45 -3.60 -1.13
C LYS A 305 30.81 -3.10 -0.64
N GLU A 306 31.40 -2.10 -1.29
CA GLU A 306 32.63 -1.44 -0.80
C GLU A 306 32.42 -0.84 0.61
N HIS A 307 31.29 -0.16 0.84
CA HIS A 307 30.93 0.35 2.18
C HIS A 307 30.67 -0.77 3.20
N ILE A 308 30.10 -1.90 2.78
CA ILE A 308 29.89 -3.07 3.67
C ILE A 308 31.24 -3.68 4.08
N LEU A 309 32.15 -3.87 3.13
CA LEU A 309 33.50 -4.40 3.40
C LEU A 309 34.37 -3.43 4.22
N ALA A 310 34.11 -2.12 4.13
CA ALA A 310 34.73 -1.11 4.98
C ALA A 310 34.14 -1.04 6.41
N GLY A 311 33.01 -1.70 6.68
CA GLY A 311 32.32 -1.66 7.96
C GLY A 311 31.49 -0.39 8.22
N ASP A 312 31.19 0.40 7.19
CA ASP A 312 30.25 1.54 7.30
C ASP A 312 28.80 1.08 7.56
N ILE A 313 28.44 -0.08 7.02
CA ILE A 313 27.10 -0.70 7.05
C ILE A 313 27.22 -2.24 7.03
N PHE A 314 26.20 -2.94 7.52
CA PHE A 314 26.01 -4.38 7.35
C PHE A 314 25.11 -4.71 6.15
N GLN A 315 24.10 -3.86 5.91
CA GLN A 315 23.15 -3.96 4.81
C GLN A 315 22.70 -2.57 4.36
N ILE A 316 22.39 -2.43 3.07
CA ILE A 316 21.68 -1.29 2.48
C ILE A 316 20.66 -1.80 1.47
N VAL A 317 19.47 -1.19 1.43
CA VAL A 317 18.41 -1.56 0.49
C VAL A 317 18.36 -0.51 -0.61
N LEU A 318 18.95 -0.81 -1.78
CA LEU A 318 18.94 0.06 -2.95
C LEU A 318 17.68 -0.19 -3.79
N SER A 319 17.21 0.84 -4.52
CA SER A 319 16.00 0.76 -5.34
C SER A 319 16.08 1.57 -6.63
N GLN A 320 15.28 1.16 -7.62
CA GLN A 320 15.11 1.85 -8.90
C GLN A 320 13.63 1.94 -9.28
N ARG A 321 13.27 2.99 -10.02
CA ARG A 321 11.90 3.35 -10.40
C ARG A 321 11.68 3.13 -11.88
N PHE A 322 10.90 2.10 -12.18
CA PHE A 322 10.38 1.82 -13.51
C PHE A 322 9.19 2.72 -13.86
N GLU A 323 9.00 2.97 -15.16
CA GLU A 323 7.85 3.69 -15.71
C GLU A 323 7.09 2.79 -16.69
N ARG A 324 5.76 2.73 -16.55
CA ARG A 324 4.85 2.17 -17.56
C ARG A 324 3.78 3.19 -17.94
N ARG A 325 3.63 3.44 -19.24
CA ARG A 325 2.48 4.15 -19.80
C ARG A 325 1.32 3.18 -20.01
N THR A 326 0.09 3.63 -19.78
CA THR A 326 -1.12 2.80 -19.88
C THR A 326 -2.37 3.64 -20.18
N PHE A 327 -3.39 3.03 -20.77
CA PHE A 327 -4.74 3.61 -20.89
C PHE A 327 -5.75 3.04 -19.89
N ALA A 328 -5.36 2.06 -19.07
CA ALA A 328 -6.20 1.57 -17.98
C ALA A 328 -6.27 2.62 -16.87
N ASP A 329 -7.45 2.75 -16.25
CA ASP A 329 -7.61 3.67 -15.14
C ASP A 329 -6.89 3.17 -13.87
N PRO A 330 -6.31 4.03 -13.00
CA PRO A 330 -5.74 3.59 -11.73
C PRO A 330 -6.71 2.78 -10.85
N PHE A 331 -8.02 3.03 -10.92
CA PHE A 331 -9.03 2.23 -10.22
C PHE A 331 -9.31 0.89 -10.91
N GLU A 332 -9.18 0.82 -12.23
CA GLU A 332 -9.19 -0.44 -12.99
C GLU A 332 -7.93 -1.28 -12.69
N VAL A 333 -6.76 -0.63 -12.59
CA VAL A 333 -5.51 -1.25 -12.13
C VAL A 333 -5.60 -1.72 -10.68
N TYR A 334 -6.24 -0.96 -9.78
CA TYR A 334 -6.52 -1.43 -8.41
C TYR A 334 -7.42 -2.66 -8.40
N ARG A 335 -8.52 -2.64 -9.17
CA ARG A 335 -9.43 -3.79 -9.32
C ARG A 335 -8.71 -5.03 -9.85
N ALA A 336 -7.76 -4.86 -10.77
CA ALA A 336 -6.90 -5.94 -11.25
C ALA A 336 -5.85 -6.39 -10.20
N LEU A 337 -5.24 -5.46 -9.46
CA LEU A 337 -4.23 -5.76 -8.44
C LEU A 337 -4.78 -6.63 -7.30
N ARG A 338 -6.05 -6.41 -6.90
CA ARG A 338 -6.79 -7.28 -5.97
C ARG A 338 -6.87 -8.74 -6.42
N VAL A 339 -6.77 -9.02 -7.71
CA VAL A 339 -6.82 -10.37 -8.30
C VAL A 339 -5.40 -10.93 -8.51
N VAL A 340 -4.44 -10.08 -8.89
CA VAL A 340 -3.05 -10.48 -9.16
C VAL A 340 -2.24 -10.71 -7.87
N ASN A 341 -2.24 -9.76 -6.94
CA ASN A 341 -1.44 -9.81 -5.69
C ASN A 341 -2.28 -9.40 -4.45
N PRO A 342 -3.36 -10.14 -4.11
CA PRO A 342 -4.09 -9.92 -2.86
C PRO A 342 -3.16 -10.04 -1.64
N SER A 343 -3.10 -8.99 -0.81
CA SER A 343 -2.12 -8.79 0.26
C SER A 343 -2.76 -8.17 1.53
N PRO A 344 -2.17 -8.27 2.72
CA PRO A 344 -2.72 -7.74 3.98
C PRO A 344 -3.11 -6.26 3.95
N TYR A 345 -2.41 -5.44 3.16
CA TYR A 345 -2.70 -4.02 2.99
C TYR A 345 -2.93 -3.69 1.51
N MET A 346 -4.16 -3.87 1.05
CA MET A 346 -4.62 -3.34 -0.23
C MET A 346 -5.10 -1.90 -0.04
N SER A 347 -4.65 -0.99 -0.90
CA SER A 347 -5.09 0.41 -0.86
C SER A 347 -5.29 0.99 -2.24
N TYR A 348 -6.42 1.66 -2.44
CA TYR A 348 -6.58 2.72 -3.41
C TYR A 348 -6.69 4.03 -2.64
N LEU A 349 -5.67 4.89 -2.70
CA LEU A 349 -5.60 6.16 -1.98
C LEU A 349 -5.36 7.30 -2.97
N GLN A 350 -6.35 8.18 -3.12
CA GLN A 350 -6.21 9.45 -3.82
C GLN A 350 -5.72 10.52 -2.83
N ALA A 351 -4.66 11.22 -3.23
CA ALA A 351 -4.07 12.35 -2.53
C ALA A 351 -3.78 13.46 -3.55
N ARG A 352 -3.66 14.72 -3.11
CA ARG A 352 -3.35 15.83 -4.02
C ARG A 352 -2.03 15.58 -4.75
N GLY A 353 -2.09 15.58 -6.09
CA GLY A 353 -0.94 15.33 -6.95
C GLY A 353 -0.67 13.86 -7.28
N CYS A 354 -1.22 12.86 -6.57
CA CYS A 354 -1.00 11.45 -6.89
C CYS A 354 -2.04 10.46 -6.33
N ILE A 355 -2.21 9.35 -7.05
CA ILE A 355 -3.00 8.19 -6.64
C ILE A 355 -2.05 7.01 -6.35
N LEU A 356 -2.16 6.43 -5.16
CA LEU A 356 -1.41 5.26 -4.70
C LEU A 356 -2.29 4.02 -4.87
N VAL A 357 -1.79 3.04 -5.61
CA VAL A 357 -2.43 1.75 -5.86
C VAL A 357 -1.52 0.66 -5.30
N ALA A 358 -1.82 0.18 -4.08
CA ALA A 358 -0.91 -0.62 -3.27
C ALA A 358 -1.43 -2.03 -2.93
N SER A 359 -0.48 -2.93 -2.71
CA SER A 359 -0.71 -4.33 -2.29
C SER A 359 0.42 -4.80 -1.35
N SER A 360 0.59 -4.09 -0.23
CA SER A 360 1.74 -4.27 0.64
C SER A 360 1.63 -5.52 1.53
N PRO A 361 2.73 -6.30 1.70
CA PRO A 361 2.78 -7.41 2.64
C PRO A 361 3.06 -6.99 4.09
N GLU A 362 3.60 -5.78 4.31
CA GLU A 362 4.39 -5.43 5.50
C GLU A 362 3.85 -4.21 6.27
N ILE A 363 4.03 -4.22 7.59
CA ILE A 363 3.66 -3.12 8.50
C ILE A 363 4.87 -2.21 8.68
N LEU A 364 4.70 -0.89 8.52
CA LEU A 364 5.73 0.08 8.94
C LEU A 364 5.69 0.19 10.47
N THR A 365 4.54 0.56 11.01
CA THR A 365 4.25 0.50 12.45
C THR A 365 2.74 0.44 12.70
N ARG A 366 2.36 -0.25 13.78
CA ARG A 366 0.98 -0.32 14.28
C ARG A 366 1.00 -0.06 15.77
N VAL A 367 0.04 0.73 16.26
CA VAL A 367 -0.22 0.93 17.69
C VAL A 367 -1.69 0.62 17.92
N LYS A 368 -2.00 -0.42 18.71
CA LYS A 368 -3.38 -0.76 19.09
C LYS A 368 -3.47 -0.93 20.60
N LYS A 369 -4.36 -0.18 21.26
CA LYS A 369 -4.58 -0.19 22.72
C LYS A 369 -3.26 -0.02 23.49
N ARG A 370 -2.50 1.03 23.11
CA ARG A 370 -1.10 1.34 23.51
C ARG A 370 -0.02 0.29 23.19
N LYS A 371 -0.36 -0.91 22.70
CA LYS A 371 0.63 -1.91 22.26
C LYS A 371 1.18 -1.52 20.88
N ILE A 372 2.47 -1.23 20.81
CA ILE A 372 3.23 -1.07 19.57
C ILE A 372 3.48 -2.45 18.98
N VAL A 373 3.40 -2.58 17.66
CA VAL A 373 3.74 -3.78 16.89
C VAL A 373 4.54 -3.37 15.66
N ASN A 374 5.74 -3.93 15.53
CA ASN A 374 6.53 -3.94 14.30
C ASN A 374 6.71 -5.40 13.85
N ARG A 375 6.66 -5.65 12.55
CA ARG A 375 6.65 -7.00 11.98
C ARG A 375 7.52 -7.07 10.72
N PRO A 376 8.85 -7.15 10.85
CA PRO A 376 9.75 -7.24 9.71
C PRO A 376 9.50 -8.54 8.94
N LEU A 377 9.58 -8.45 7.61
CA LEU A 377 9.52 -9.59 6.71
C LEU A 377 10.84 -9.69 5.93
N ALA A 378 11.46 -10.87 5.96
CA ALA A 378 12.63 -11.20 5.13
C ALA A 378 12.53 -12.67 4.68
N GLY A 379 13.41 -13.12 3.79
CA GLY A 379 13.23 -14.42 3.16
C GLY A 379 12.06 -14.43 2.16
N THR A 380 12.28 -14.99 0.97
CA THR A 380 11.19 -15.21 0.01
C THR A 380 11.34 -16.56 -0.67
N ALA A 381 10.41 -17.47 -0.43
CA ALA A 381 10.24 -18.67 -1.24
C ALA A 381 8.92 -18.62 -2.02
N ARG A 382 8.86 -19.28 -3.19
CA ARG A 382 7.60 -19.52 -3.90
C ARG A 382 6.72 -20.48 -3.10
N ARG A 383 5.40 -20.45 -3.28
CA ARG A 383 4.54 -21.56 -2.82
C ARG A 383 4.83 -22.83 -3.64
N GLY A 384 4.73 -23.99 -3.00
CA GLY A 384 4.82 -25.30 -3.66
C GLY A 384 3.58 -25.62 -4.49
N LYS A 385 3.72 -26.49 -5.50
CA LYS A 385 2.58 -27.02 -6.29
C LYS A 385 1.78 -28.08 -5.53
N THR A 386 2.39 -28.69 -4.52
CA THR A 386 1.80 -29.66 -3.59
C THR A 386 2.15 -29.25 -2.16
N LEU A 387 1.41 -29.75 -1.17
CA LEU A 387 1.71 -29.48 0.25
C LEU A 387 3.14 -29.89 0.61
N HIS A 388 3.58 -31.06 0.13
CA HIS A 388 4.94 -31.56 0.35
C HIS A 388 6.02 -30.69 -0.31
N GLU A 389 5.78 -30.12 -1.50
CA GLU A 389 6.70 -29.12 -2.09
C GLU A 389 6.72 -27.83 -1.25
N ASP A 390 5.56 -27.40 -0.72
CA ASP A 390 5.43 -26.20 0.11
C ASP A 390 6.17 -26.34 1.45
N GLU A 391 6.04 -27.49 2.10
CA GLU A 391 6.75 -27.88 3.34
C GLU A 391 8.26 -28.02 3.11
N MET A 392 8.69 -28.60 1.98
CA MET A 392 10.12 -28.63 1.62
C MET A 392 10.70 -27.24 1.32
N LEU A 393 9.91 -26.34 0.71
CA LEU A 393 10.34 -24.96 0.45
C LEU A 393 10.38 -24.12 1.73
N GLU A 394 9.46 -24.33 2.67
CA GLU A 394 9.51 -23.77 4.02
C GLU A 394 10.76 -24.25 4.79
N MET A 395 10.98 -25.57 4.85
CA MET A 395 12.17 -26.13 5.51
C MET A 395 13.48 -25.69 4.85
N LYS A 396 13.49 -25.44 3.54
CA LYS A 396 14.67 -24.87 2.86
C LYS A 396 14.87 -23.40 3.25
N LEU A 397 13.80 -22.60 3.27
CA LEU A 397 13.87 -21.17 3.63
C LEU A 397 14.35 -20.96 5.07
N LEU A 398 13.90 -21.80 6.01
CA LEU A 398 14.32 -21.78 7.42
C LEU A 398 15.70 -22.40 7.68
N LYS A 399 16.34 -22.98 6.66
CA LYS A 399 17.72 -23.49 6.70
C LYS A 399 18.68 -22.69 5.82
N ASP A 400 18.21 -21.59 5.24
CA ASP A 400 19.05 -20.66 4.48
C ASP A 400 19.70 -19.67 5.46
N GLU A 401 20.95 -19.95 5.85
CA GLU A 401 21.69 -19.18 6.86
C GLU A 401 21.79 -17.69 6.50
N LYS A 402 21.89 -17.34 5.21
CA LYS A 402 21.89 -15.95 4.74
C LYS A 402 20.54 -15.28 5.03
N GLN A 403 19.43 -15.90 4.63
CA GLN A 403 18.09 -15.34 4.87
C GLN A 403 17.76 -15.26 6.37
N CYS A 404 18.22 -16.22 7.16
CA CYS A 404 18.03 -16.24 8.61
C CYS A 404 18.84 -15.13 9.30
N ALA A 405 20.11 -14.93 8.94
CA ALA A 405 20.95 -13.87 9.49
C ALA A 405 20.42 -12.47 9.15
N GLU A 406 20.00 -12.24 7.89
CA GLU A 406 19.35 -11.00 7.46
C GLU A 406 18.08 -10.73 8.28
N HIS A 407 17.22 -11.74 8.44
CA HIS A 407 15.99 -11.62 9.22
C HIS A 407 16.25 -11.29 10.70
N ILE A 408 17.25 -11.92 11.34
CA ILE A 408 17.60 -11.65 12.74
C ILE A 408 18.09 -10.21 12.93
N MET A 409 18.91 -9.69 12.01
CA MET A 409 19.34 -8.28 12.04
C MET A 409 18.16 -7.31 11.88
N LEU A 410 17.20 -7.62 11.01
CA LEU A 410 15.99 -6.83 10.82
C LEU A 410 15.06 -6.88 12.05
N VAL A 411 15.01 -8.01 12.76
CA VAL A 411 14.35 -8.12 14.08
C VAL A 411 15.03 -7.22 15.10
N ASP A 412 16.35 -7.14 15.15
CA ASP A 412 17.03 -6.24 16.08
C ASP A 412 16.81 -4.76 15.76
N LEU A 413 16.82 -4.36 14.49
CA LEU A 413 16.38 -3.01 14.10
C LEU A 413 14.95 -2.73 14.57
N GLY A 414 14.02 -3.68 14.42
CA GLY A 414 12.66 -3.59 14.95
C GLY A 414 12.62 -3.42 16.48
N ARG A 415 13.44 -4.18 17.23
CA ARG A 415 13.59 -4.03 18.69
C ARG A 415 14.08 -2.63 19.07
N ASN A 416 15.08 -2.11 18.36
CA ASN A 416 15.65 -0.80 18.60
C ASN A 416 14.66 0.33 18.27
N ASP A 417 13.87 0.21 17.19
CA ASP A 417 12.85 1.20 16.83
C ASP A 417 11.67 1.20 17.81
N VAL A 418 11.16 0.04 18.19
CA VAL A 418 10.10 -0.11 19.21
C VAL A 418 10.60 0.37 20.58
N GLY A 419 11.85 0.07 20.93
CA GLY A 419 12.46 0.43 22.22
C GLY A 419 12.61 1.92 22.48
N LYS A 420 12.76 2.76 21.44
CA LYS A 420 12.84 4.24 21.58
C LYS A 420 11.61 4.88 22.22
N VAL A 421 10.46 4.23 22.12
CA VAL A 421 9.13 4.78 22.49
C VAL A 421 8.35 3.86 23.44
N SER A 422 8.94 2.76 23.87
CA SER A 422 8.32 1.78 24.75
C SER A 422 8.77 1.94 26.21
N LYS A 423 7.90 1.58 27.16
CA LYS A 423 8.24 1.45 28.58
C LYS A 423 9.39 0.46 28.75
N SER A 424 10.36 0.79 29.62
CA SER A 424 11.52 -0.06 29.90
C SER A 424 11.09 -1.49 30.30
N GLY A 425 11.72 -2.51 29.70
CA GLY A 425 11.37 -3.91 29.93
C GLY A 425 10.09 -4.42 29.25
N SER A 426 9.29 -3.57 28.59
CA SER A 426 8.07 -4.01 27.87
C SER A 426 8.34 -4.62 26.49
N VAL A 427 9.52 -4.38 25.90
CA VAL A 427 9.85 -4.80 24.53
C VAL A 427 10.08 -6.30 24.45
N LYS A 428 9.32 -7.00 23.59
CA LYS A 428 9.32 -8.46 23.46
C LYS A 428 9.30 -8.90 21.99
N VAL A 429 9.91 -10.04 21.70
CA VAL A 429 9.75 -10.75 20.43
C VAL A 429 8.71 -11.86 20.67
N GLU A 430 7.47 -11.62 20.27
CA GLU A 430 6.34 -12.54 20.52
C GLU A 430 6.32 -13.72 19.54
N LYS A 431 6.95 -13.56 18.38
CA LYS A 431 7.18 -14.60 17.38
C LYS A 431 8.53 -14.36 16.74
N LEU A 432 9.34 -15.41 16.62
CA LEU A 432 10.64 -15.38 15.93
C LEU A 432 10.61 -16.38 14.77
N MET A 433 11.03 -15.93 13.59
CA MET A 433 11.25 -16.75 12.38
C MET A 433 10.10 -17.66 11.97
N THR A 434 8.86 -17.23 12.20
CA THR A 434 7.65 -17.96 11.76
C THR A 434 7.34 -17.70 10.29
N VAL A 435 6.99 -18.71 9.50
CA VAL A 435 6.73 -18.54 8.06
C VAL A 435 5.28 -18.15 7.76
N GLU A 436 5.08 -16.96 7.20
CA GLU A 436 3.78 -16.49 6.72
C GLU A 436 3.57 -16.87 5.25
N ARG A 437 2.44 -17.55 4.98
CA ARG A 437 2.07 -18.07 3.65
C ARG A 437 1.05 -17.17 2.96
N TYR A 438 1.45 -16.60 1.84
CA TYR A 438 0.62 -15.78 0.96
C TYR A 438 0.21 -16.61 -0.28
N SER A 439 -0.53 -15.99 -1.20
CA SER A 439 -1.09 -16.68 -2.39
C SER A 439 -0.02 -17.28 -3.31
N HIS A 440 1.10 -16.58 -3.52
CA HIS A 440 2.16 -16.96 -4.48
C HIS A 440 3.55 -17.16 -3.86
N VAL A 441 3.77 -16.61 -2.66
CA VAL A 441 5.05 -16.64 -1.93
C VAL A 441 4.83 -16.94 -0.44
N MET A 442 5.92 -17.28 0.25
CA MET A 442 6.00 -17.32 1.71
C MET A 442 7.21 -16.51 2.18
N HIS A 443 7.09 -15.89 3.37
CA HIS A 443 8.11 -15.00 3.96
C HIS A 443 8.43 -15.44 5.39
N ILE A 444 9.67 -15.25 5.84
CA ILE A 444 10.03 -15.33 7.26
C ILE A 444 9.50 -14.08 7.95
N SER A 445 8.76 -14.26 9.04
CA SER A 445 8.07 -13.21 9.79
C SER A 445 8.42 -13.33 11.28
N SER A 446 8.64 -12.19 11.91
CA SER A 446 8.79 -12.07 13.36
C SER A 446 7.97 -10.90 13.87
N THR A 447 7.47 -11.00 15.10
CA THR A 447 6.60 -9.98 15.69
C THR A 447 7.28 -9.36 16.90
N VAL A 448 7.71 -8.10 16.77
CA VAL A 448 8.30 -7.31 17.85
C VAL A 448 7.22 -6.38 18.43
N THR A 449 7.07 -6.38 19.75
CA THR A 449 6.04 -5.60 20.45
C THR A 449 6.61 -4.83 21.63
N GLY A 450 5.89 -3.81 22.08
CA GLY A 450 6.22 -3.01 23.25
C GLY A 450 5.03 -2.17 23.72
N GLU A 451 5.09 -1.64 24.94
CA GLU A 451 4.02 -0.80 25.50
C GLU A 451 4.40 0.68 25.39
N LEU A 452 3.62 1.48 24.66
CA LEU A 452 3.91 2.89 24.40
C LEU A 452 3.94 3.72 25.70
N LEU A 453 5.07 4.41 25.95
CA LEU A 453 5.26 5.38 27.04
C LEU A 453 4.04 6.30 27.18
N ASP A 454 3.54 6.54 28.39
CA ASP A 454 2.18 7.05 28.62
C ASP A 454 1.91 8.46 28.05
N ASP A 455 2.96 9.29 27.98
CA ASP A 455 2.97 10.63 27.40
C ASP A 455 3.08 10.65 25.86
N LEU A 456 3.44 9.52 25.24
CA LEU A 456 3.59 9.38 23.79
C LEU A 456 2.31 8.92 23.09
N THR A 457 2.25 9.21 21.79
CA THR A 457 1.12 8.91 20.88
C THR A 457 1.58 8.09 19.68
N GLY A 458 0.64 7.60 18.86
CA GLY A 458 0.95 6.89 17.60
C GLY A 458 1.89 7.68 16.68
N TRP A 459 1.74 9.00 16.60
CA TRP A 459 2.63 9.89 15.84
C TRP A 459 4.10 9.80 16.29
N ASP A 460 4.33 9.60 17.58
CA ASP A 460 5.67 9.53 18.17
C ASP A 460 6.30 8.14 17.89
N ALA A 461 5.50 7.08 17.90
CA ALA A 461 5.91 5.74 17.43
C ALA A 461 6.18 5.70 15.90
N LEU A 462 5.46 6.49 15.10
CA LEU A 462 5.72 6.65 13.66
C LEU A 462 7.06 7.34 13.40
N ARG A 463 7.36 8.44 14.12
CA ARG A 463 8.67 9.12 14.06
C ARG A 463 9.83 8.16 14.35
N ALA A 464 9.69 7.30 15.36
CA ALA A 464 10.73 6.34 15.74
C ALA A 464 10.96 5.22 14.70
N ALA A 465 9.90 4.79 14.00
CA ALA A 465 9.93 3.70 13.03
C ALA A 465 10.35 4.13 11.61
N LEU A 466 10.22 5.42 11.25
CA LEU A 466 10.47 5.91 9.88
C LEU A 466 11.95 5.90 9.46
N PRO A 467 12.29 5.42 8.25
CA PRO A 467 11.72 4.24 7.60
C PRO A 467 12.20 2.96 8.31
N VAL A 468 11.54 1.81 8.11
CA VAL A 468 11.98 0.55 8.72
C VAL A 468 13.24 -0.03 8.06
N GLY A 469 13.93 -0.94 8.76
CA GLY A 469 15.17 -1.55 8.29
C GLY A 469 15.07 -2.25 6.93
N THR A 470 13.94 -2.93 6.67
CA THR A 470 13.64 -3.71 5.44
C THR A 470 13.63 -2.89 4.15
N VAL A 471 13.67 -1.56 4.24
CA VAL A 471 13.74 -0.65 3.09
C VAL A 471 14.84 0.41 3.20
N SER A 472 15.72 0.30 4.18
CA SER A 472 16.82 1.26 4.40
C SER A 472 18.16 0.55 4.58
N GLY A 473 18.35 -0.15 5.70
CA GLY A 473 19.54 -0.93 6.00
C GLY A 473 19.99 -0.81 7.46
N ALA A 474 21.21 -1.26 7.73
CA ALA A 474 21.81 -1.33 9.04
C ALA A 474 23.27 -0.84 9.00
N PRO A 475 23.71 0.12 9.84
CA PRO A 475 22.90 0.98 10.71
C PRO A 475 22.03 1.97 9.91
N LYS A 476 20.75 2.10 10.30
CA LYS A 476 19.71 2.80 9.53
C LYS A 476 20.12 4.15 8.95
N VAL A 477 20.63 5.07 9.79
CA VAL A 477 20.95 6.45 9.36
C VAL A 477 22.07 6.48 8.33
N LYS A 478 23.12 5.69 8.51
CA LYS A 478 24.26 5.61 7.59
C LYS A 478 23.89 4.94 6.27
N ALA A 479 23.02 3.92 6.31
CA ALA A 479 22.44 3.34 5.09
C ALA A 479 21.62 4.37 4.30
N MET A 480 20.84 5.24 4.97
CA MET A 480 20.11 6.32 4.32
C MET A 480 21.02 7.42 3.75
N GLU A 481 22.10 7.79 4.44
CA GLU A 481 23.13 8.70 3.90
C GLU A 481 23.74 8.18 2.60
N LEU A 482 23.87 6.85 2.46
CA LEU A 482 24.37 6.20 1.24
C LEU A 482 23.29 6.04 0.16
N ILE A 483 22.03 5.78 0.51
CA ILE A 483 20.90 5.80 -0.43
C ILE A 483 20.81 7.16 -1.13
N ASP A 484 20.96 8.26 -0.39
CA ASP A 484 20.96 9.63 -0.94
C ASP A 484 22.16 9.93 -1.87
N GLN A 485 23.20 9.09 -1.88
CA GLN A 485 24.35 9.20 -2.80
C GLN A 485 24.25 8.26 -4.01
N LEU A 486 23.55 7.13 -3.84
CA LEU A 486 23.49 6.03 -4.81
C LEU A 486 22.20 6.02 -5.65
N GLU A 487 21.10 6.61 -5.17
CA GLU A 487 19.86 6.79 -5.94
C GLU A 487 19.77 8.19 -6.58
N PRO A 488 19.46 8.32 -7.89
CA PRO A 488 19.53 9.60 -8.60
C PRO A 488 18.37 10.56 -8.28
N THR A 489 17.33 10.08 -7.59
CA THR A 489 16.07 10.81 -7.36
C THR A 489 15.41 10.40 -6.07
N ARG A 490 14.72 11.33 -5.41
CA ARG A 490 13.96 11.06 -4.17
C ARG A 490 12.94 9.94 -4.37
N ARG A 491 12.77 9.09 -3.35
CA ARG A 491 11.84 7.94 -3.35
C ARG A 491 10.37 8.36 -3.31
N GLY A 492 10.04 9.47 -2.65
CA GLY A 492 8.66 9.93 -2.52
C GLY A 492 7.81 8.89 -1.78
N PRO A 493 6.61 8.50 -2.24
CA PRO A 493 5.78 7.52 -1.56
C PRO A 493 6.42 6.13 -1.36
N TYR A 494 7.30 5.67 -2.27
CA TYR A 494 7.93 4.34 -2.15
C TYR A 494 8.81 4.27 -0.90
N SER A 495 8.72 3.16 -0.14
CA SER A 495 9.41 2.97 1.15
C SER A 495 9.05 3.99 2.26
N GLY A 496 8.04 4.84 2.02
CA GLY A 496 7.30 5.53 3.06
C GLY A 496 6.21 4.62 3.64
N GLY A 497 5.11 5.20 4.12
CA GLY A 497 3.96 4.46 4.64
C GLY A 497 2.61 5.03 4.22
N PHE A 498 1.57 4.20 4.27
CA PHE A 498 0.17 4.61 4.05
C PHE A 498 -0.75 3.93 5.07
N GLY A 499 -1.83 4.60 5.46
CA GLY A 499 -2.71 4.12 6.53
C GLY A 499 -3.35 5.27 7.30
N GLY A 500 -3.65 5.06 8.58
CA GLY A 500 -4.29 6.09 9.40
C GLY A 500 -4.07 6.01 10.91
N VAL A 501 -4.41 7.11 11.57
CA VAL A 501 -4.49 7.29 13.03
C VAL A 501 -5.94 7.62 13.37
N SER A 502 -6.62 6.70 14.05
CA SER A 502 -8.02 6.85 14.43
C SER A 502 -8.22 7.95 15.47
N PHE A 503 -9.45 8.46 15.61
CA PHE A 503 -9.82 9.38 16.69
C PHE A 503 -9.48 8.83 18.08
N LEU A 504 -9.50 7.50 18.26
CA LEU A 504 -9.20 6.80 19.51
C LEU A 504 -7.70 6.67 19.81
N GLY A 505 -6.82 7.15 18.92
CA GLY A 505 -5.36 7.07 19.05
C GLY A 505 -4.73 5.77 18.54
N ASP A 506 -5.52 4.74 18.25
CA ASP A 506 -5.06 3.53 17.54
C ASP A 506 -4.61 3.89 16.12
N MET A 507 -3.47 3.37 15.69
CA MET A 507 -2.79 3.66 14.42
C MET A 507 -2.40 2.36 13.70
N ASP A 508 -2.54 2.35 12.37
CA ASP A 508 -2.07 1.25 11.51
C ASP A 508 -1.50 1.82 10.22
N ILE A 509 -0.18 1.76 10.05
CA ILE A 509 0.55 2.26 8.88
C ILE A 509 1.23 1.08 8.17
N ALA A 510 0.76 0.76 6.97
CA ALA A 510 1.39 -0.17 6.06
C ALA A 510 2.67 0.43 5.48
N LEU A 511 3.68 -0.40 5.21
CA LEU A 511 4.87 0.01 4.48
C LEU A 511 4.54 0.18 2.99
N ALA A 512 5.04 1.23 2.33
CA ALA A 512 4.72 1.53 0.94
C ALA A 512 5.55 0.69 -0.07
N LEU A 513 5.45 -0.63 0.07
CA LEU A 513 5.94 -1.65 -0.86
C LEU A 513 4.81 -2.18 -1.74
N ARG A 514 5.18 -2.71 -2.91
CA ARG A 514 4.24 -3.22 -3.94
C ARG A 514 3.14 -2.17 -4.25
N THR A 515 3.59 -0.93 -4.45
CA THR A 515 2.75 0.26 -4.71
C THR A 515 3.07 0.86 -6.07
N ILE A 516 2.04 1.08 -6.87
CA ILE A 516 2.08 1.85 -8.11
C ILE A 516 1.66 3.29 -7.77
N VAL A 517 2.44 4.28 -8.22
CA VAL A 517 2.14 5.70 -8.01
C VAL A 517 1.80 6.36 -9.34
N PHE A 518 0.57 6.86 -9.48
CA PHE A 518 0.09 7.60 -10.64
C PHE A 518 0.02 9.09 -10.30
N PRO A 519 0.87 9.98 -10.85
CA PRO A 519 0.69 11.42 -10.69
C PRO A 519 -0.62 11.90 -11.31
N THR A 520 -1.30 12.85 -10.67
CA THR A 520 -2.52 13.50 -11.21
C THR A 520 -2.22 14.79 -11.94
N GLY A 521 -1.10 15.45 -11.61
CA GLY A 521 -0.68 16.73 -12.19
C GLY A 521 -0.49 16.69 -13.71
N VAL A 522 -0.79 17.81 -14.37
CA VAL A 522 -0.75 17.96 -15.83
C VAL A 522 0.67 17.68 -16.35
N ARG A 523 0.78 16.68 -17.22
CA ARG A 523 2.00 16.33 -17.94
C ARG A 523 1.91 16.76 -19.40
N TYR A 524 2.95 17.42 -19.88
CA TYR A 524 3.05 17.90 -21.27
C TYR A 524 3.75 16.89 -22.20
N ASP A 525 4.25 15.75 -21.68
CA ASP A 525 4.84 14.64 -22.45
C ASP A 525 3.83 13.55 -22.86
N THR A 526 2.53 13.73 -22.58
CA THR A 526 1.47 12.85 -23.09
C THR A 526 1.37 12.97 -24.61
N MET A 527 1.32 11.85 -25.33
CA MET A 527 1.43 11.87 -26.81
C MET A 527 0.12 12.29 -27.52
N TYR A 528 -0.90 12.72 -26.77
CA TYR A 528 -2.27 12.93 -27.25
C TYR A 528 -2.89 14.20 -26.66
N SER A 529 -3.78 14.86 -27.43
CA SER A 529 -4.54 16.03 -26.98
C SER A 529 -5.98 15.64 -26.64
N TYR A 530 -6.31 15.59 -25.35
CA TYR A 530 -7.63 15.19 -24.84
C TYR A 530 -8.66 16.33 -24.92
N LYS A 531 -9.05 16.71 -26.14
CA LYS A 531 -10.13 17.69 -26.42
C LYS A 531 -11.55 17.10 -26.37
N ASP A 532 -11.67 15.83 -26.03
CA ASP A 532 -12.87 15.01 -26.27
C ASP A 532 -13.06 14.07 -25.06
N GLY A 533 -14.07 14.36 -24.25
CA GLY A 533 -14.26 13.76 -22.92
C GLY A 533 -14.55 12.25 -22.93
N ASN A 534 -14.91 11.68 -24.09
CA ASN A 534 -15.17 10.25 -24.24
C ASN A 534 -13.91 9.42 -24.51
N LYS A 535 -12.71 10.03 -24.52
CA LYS A 535 -11.44 9.33 -24.78
C LYS A 535 -10.65 9.10 -23.49
N ARG A 536 -10.29 7.84 -23.23
CA ARG A 536 -9.35 7.45 -22.16
C ARG A 536 -8.04 8.23 -22.28
N ARG A 537 -7.54 8.70 -21.13
CA ARG A 537 -6.23 9.36 -21.04
C ARG A 537 -5.10 8.36 -20.87
N GLU A 538 -3.95 8.71 -21.41
CA GLU A 538 -2.67 8.07 -21.11
C GLU A 538 -2.29 8.41 -19.68
N TRP A 539 -2.03 7.40 -18.87
CA TRP A 539 -1.55 7.49 -17.50
C TRP A 539 -0.09 7.02 -17.44
N VAL A 540 0.69 7.63 -16.56
CA VAL A 540 2.05 7.19 -16.25
C VAL A 540 2.05 6.53 -14.88
N ALA A 541 2.20 5.21 -14.87
CA ALA A 541 2.43 4.41 -13.68
C ALA A 541 3.92 4.43 -13.34
N HIS A 542 4.27 4.90 -12.14
CA HIS A 542 5.60 4.68 -11.57
C HIS A 542 5.59 3.43 -10.68
N LEU A 543 6.54 2.53 -10.89
CA LEU A 543 6.68 1.27 -10.16
C LEU A 543 8.10 1.22 -9.59
N GLN A 544 8.26 1.45 -8.29
CA GLN A 544 9.57 1.46 -7.64
C GLN A 544 9.77 0.20 -6.79
N SER A 545 10.97 -0.37 -6.87
CA SER A 545 11.35 -1.64 -6.25
C SER A 545 12.83 -1.67 -5.95
N GLY A 546 13.21 -2.43 -4.92
CA GLY A 546 14.59 -2.52 -4.45
C GLY A 546 14.94 -3.89 -3.89
N ALA A 547 16.22 -4.11 -3.63
CA ALA A 547 16.79 -5.37 -3.16
C ALA A 547 17.80 -5.14 -2.02
N GLY A 548 17.97 -6.15 -1.16
CA GLY A 548 18.77 -6.07 0.06
C GLY A 548 20.23 -6.42 -0.19
N ILE A 549 21.08 -5.40 -0.24
CA ILE A 549 22.50 -5.57 -0.56
C ILE A 549 23.29 -5.94 0.70
N VAL A 550 23.95 -7.10 0.66
CA VAL A 550 24.87 -7.61 1.68
C VAL A 550 26.23 -7.96 1.06
N ALA A 551 27.22 -8.36 1.87
CA ALA A 551 28.58 -8.68 1.40
C ALA A 551 28.62 -9.73 0.26
N ASP A 552 27.71 -10.69 0.26
CA ASP A 552 27.63 -11.77 -0.74
C ASP A 552 26.62 -11.52 -1.88
N SER A 553 26.05 -10.32 -1.98
CA SER A 553 25.13 -9.96 -3.07
C SER A 553 25.83 -9.94 -4.44
N LEU A 554 25.17 -10.43 -5.48
CA LEU A 554 25.66 -10.45 -6.87
C LEU A 554 24.89 -9.41 -7.70
N PRO A 555 25.54 -8.40 -8.32
CA PRO A 555 24.85 -7.28 -8.94
C PRO A 555 23.74 -7.66 -9.95
N ASP A 556 23.97 -8.66 -10.79
CA ASP A 556 23.00 -9.16 -11.77
C ASP A 556 21.74 -9.77 -11.11
N ASP A 557 21.89 -10.47 -9.98
CA ASP A 557 20.77 -11.05 -9.24
C ASP A 557 19.94 -9.97 -8.55
N GLU A 558 20.58 -8.96 -7.95
CA GLU A 558 19.90 -7.85 -7.27
C GLU A 558 19.15 -6.94 -8.27
N GLN A 559 19.71 -6.73 -9.47
CA GLN A 559 19.03 -6.09 -10.62
C GLN A 559 17.82 -6.94 -11.04
N THR A 560 18.02 -8.24 -11.23
CA THR A 560 16.98 -9.18 -11.64
C THR A 560 15.85 -9.27 -10.60
N GLU A 561 16.15 -9.16 -9.30
CA GLU A 561 15.16 -9.11 -8.24
C GLU A 561 14.31 -7.83 -8.30
N CYS A 562 14.92 -6.68 -8.58
CA CYS A 562 14.19 -5.43 -8.81
C CYS A 562 13.23 -5.56 -9.99
N GLU A 563 13.70 -6.05 -11.14
CA GLU A 563 12.85 -6.31 -12.32
C GLU A 563 11.69 -7.25 -12.00
N ARG A 564 11.94 -8.37 -11.29
CA ARG A 564 10.90 -9.34 -10.88
C ARG A 564 9.87 -8.71 -9.94
N LYS A 565 10.32 -7.93 -8.93
CA LYS A 565 9.44 -7.22 -7.99
C LYS A 565 8.53 -6.22 -8.70
N ALA A 566 9.05 -5.48 -9.68
CA ALA A 566 8.26 -4.52 -10.47
C ALA A 566 7.34 -5.21 -11.50
N ALA A 567 7.76 -6.30 -12.14
CA ALA A 567 6.96 -7.06 -13.10
C ALA A 567 5.67 -7.66 -12.48
N GLY A 568 5.70 -8.01 -11.18
CA GLY A 568 4.51 -8.44 -10.45
C GLY A 568 3.41 -7.36 -10.37
N LEU A 569 3.79 -6.08 -10.27
CA LEU A 569 2.87 -4.96 -10.36
C LEU A 569 2.47 -4.64 -11.80
N ALA A 570 3.41 -4.76 -12.75
CA ALA A 570 3.14 -4.57 -14.18
C ALA A 570 2.02 -5.51 -14.68
N ARG A 571 1.96 -6.74 -14.15
CA ARG A 571 0.90 -7.72 -14.46
C ARG A 571 -0.51 -7.23 -14.09
N ALA A 572 -0.67 -6.38 -13.08
CA ALA A 572 -1.96 -5.77 -12.76
C ALA A 572 -2.38 -4.72 -13.80
N ILE A 573 -1.41 -4.03 -14.42
CA ILE A 573 -1.66 -3.11 -15.54
C ILE A 573 -1.97 -3.91 -16.82
N ASP A 574 -1.20 -4.98 -17.13
CA ASP A 574 -1.50 -5.91 -18.24
C ASP A 574 -2.94 -6.43 -18.16
N LEU A 575 -3.36 -6.87 -16.98
CA LEU A 575 -4.70 -7.40 -16.75
C LEU A 575 -5.78 -6.33 -16.89
N ALA A 576 -5.53 -5.10 -16.41
CA ALA A 576 -6.49 -4.01 -16.55
C ALA A 576 -6.64 -3.55 -18.01
N GLU A 577 -5.55 -3.48 -18.77
CA GLU A 577 -5.58 -3.15 -20.20
C GLU A 577 -6.32 -4.22 -21.00
N SER A 578 -6.03 -5.50 -20.76
CA SER A 578 -6.78 -6.62 -21.35
C SER A 578 -8.27 -6.57 -21.02
N ALA A 579 -8.61 -6.43 -19.72
CA ALA A 579 -9.98 -6.56 -19.26
C ALA A 579 -10.88 -5.37 -19.62
N PHE A 580 -10.33 -4.14 -19.61
CA PHE A 580 -11.13 -2.92 -19.70
C PHE A 580 -10.83 -2.05 -20.92
N VAL A 581 -9.61 -2.07 -21.47
CA VAL A 581 -9.19 -1.20 -22.59
C VAL A 581 -9.34 -1.90 -23.94
N ASN A 582 -8.78 -3.11 -24.09
CA ASN A 582 -8.60 -3.77 -25.39
C ASN A 582 -9.89 -4.26 -26.06
N LYS A 583 -11.05 -4.13 -25.39
CA LYS A 583 -12.36 -4.51 -25.94
C LYS A 583 -12.84 -3.66 -27.12
N ALA A 584 -12.19 -2.52 -27.42
CA ALA A 584 -12.59 -1.63 -28.51
C ALA A 584 -12.45 -2.24 -29.92
N SER A 585 -11.64 -3.30 -30.10
CA SER A 585 -11.40 -3.97 -31.39
C SER A 585 -12.12 -5.32 -31.54
N ALA A 586 -12.71 -5.85 -30.48
CA ALA A 586 -13.21 -7.23 -30.43
C ALA A 586 -14.74 -7.33 -30.46
N GLN A 587 -15.37 -6.83 -31.54
CA GLN A 587 -16.68 -7.39 -31.92
C GLN A 587 -16.45 -8.73 -32.62
N PRO A 588 -17.15 -9.82 -32.23
CA PRO A 588 -17.08 -11.07 -32.98
C PRO A 588 -17.63 -10.84 -34.39
N ALA A 589 -16.87 -11.24 -35.40
CA ALA A 589 -17.33 -11.20 -36.78
C ALA A 589 -18.64 -12.01 -36.90
N LYS A 590 -19.67 -11.43 -37.53
CA LYS A 590 -20.93 -12.14 -37.79
C LYS A 590 -20.62 -13.41 -38.59
N ALA A 591 -20.96 -14.57 -38.04
CA ALA A 591 -20.87 -15.83 -38.76
C ALA A 591 -21.72 -15.72 -40.04
N THR A 592 -21.05 -15.75 -41.20
CA THR A 592 -21.73 -15.72 -42.49
C THR A 592 -22.38 -17.07 -42.71
N GLU A 593 -23.72 -17.12 -42.74
CA GLU A 593 -24.45 -18.35 -43.02
C GLU A 593 -24.11 -18.88 -44.42
N ILE A 594 -23.84 -20.19 -44.51
CA ILE A 594 -23.48 -20.85 -45.77
C ILE A 594 -24.76 -21.14 -46.57
N GLY A 595 -25.29 -20.09 -47.19
CA GLY A 595 -26.39 -20.17 -48.16
C GLY A 595 -25.94 -20.85 -49.46
N ARG A 596 -26.72 -21.83 -49.94
CA ARG A 596 -26.43 -22.57 -51.18
C ARG A 596 -26.79 -21.79 -52.45
N SER A 597 -26.24 -22.26 -53.56
CA SER A 597 -26.17 -21.58 -54.87
C SER A 597 -27.46 -21.55 -55.71
N SER A 598 -27.86 -20.35 -56.11
CA SER A 598 -28.46 -19.99 -57.41
C SER A 598 -28.40 -18.45 -57.55
N GLY A 599 -28.49 -17.81 -58.72
CA GLY A 599 -28.50 -18.31 -60.09
C GLY A 599 -28.76 -17.15 -61.07
N GLU A 600 -27.82 -16.88 -61.98
CA GLU A 600 -27.95 -16.05 -63.20
C GLU A 600 -28.25 -14.52 -63.14
N ARG A 601 -27.22 -13.75 -63.53
CA ARG A 601 -27.19 -12.70 -64.59
C ARG A 601 -28.02 -11.38 -64.53
N LYS A 602 -27.40 -10.38 -65.19
CA LYS A 602 -27.93 -9.15 -65.83
C LYS A 602 -28.29 -7.92 -64.96
N ALA A 603 -27.54 -6.85 -65.25
CA ALA A 603 -27.95 -5.43 -65.14
C ALA A 603 -28.65 -5.01 -66.47
N PRO A 604 -29.03 -3.72 -66.74
CA PRO A 604 -28.77 -2.49 -65.98
C PRO A 604 -29.93 -1.43 -65.96
N PHE A 605 -29.57 -0.17 -65.68
CA PHE A 605 -30.20 1.10 -66.12
C PHE A 605 -31.38 1.75 -65.34
N HIS A 606 -31.19 3.06 -65.10
CA HIS A 606 -32.19 4.15 -64.94
C HIS A 606 -33.08 4.17 -63.66
N GLY A 607 -33.43 5.34 -63.09
CA GLY A 607 -32.90 6.70 -63.33
C GLY A 607 -33.83 7.85 -62.89
N ARG A 608 -33.25 9.04 -62.66
CA ARG A 608 -33.92 10.36 -62.40
C ARG A 608 -34.70 10.48 -61.07
N GLY A 609 -34.65 11.60 -60.32
CA GLY A 609 -33.80 12.79 -60.40
C GLY A 609 -34.43 14.05 -59.74
N ARG A 610 -33.63 15.11 -59.54
CA ARG A 610 -33.98 16.47 -59.04
C ARG A 610 -34.42 16.54 -57.54
N GLY A 611 -34.03 17.55 -56.75
CA GLY A 611 -32.95 18.54 -56.89
C GLY A 611 -33.21 19.90 -56.22
N MET A 612 -32.14 20.59 -55.81
CA MET A 612 -32.03 22.07 -55.61
C MET A 612 -32.80 22.75 -54.45
N CYS A 613 -32.41 23.92 -53.93
CA CYS A 613 -31.06 24.52 -53.74
C CYS A 613 -31.09 25.80 -52.88
N SER A 614 -30.02 26.04 -52.10
CA SER A 614 -29.35 27.34 -51.85
C SER A 614 -28.01 27.01 -51.15
N GLY A 615 -26.88 27.72 -51.26
CA GLY A 615 -26.57 29.09 -51.70
C GLY A 615 -25.77 29.75 -50.56
N LYS A 616 -24.54 30.26 -50.69
CA LYS A 616 -23.74 30.73 -51.85
C LYS A 616 -22.26 30.29 -51.72
N LYS A 617 -21.44 30.53 -52.75
CA LYS A 617 -19.95 30.45 -52.70
C LYS A 617 -19.31 31.82 -52.45
N GLY A 618 -18.06 31.82 -51.98
CA GLY A 618 -17.11 32.94 -52.03
C GLY A 618 -15.71 32.43 -52.40
N THR A 619 -14.90 33.28 -53.04
CA THR A 619 -13.55 32.99 -53.59
C THR A 619 -12.67 34.24 -53.39
N ILE A 620 -11.38 34.19 -53.79
CA ILE A 620 -10.34 35.27 -53.86
C ILE A 620 -9.38 35.26 -52.64
N GLN A 621 -8.07 35.56 -52.73
CA GLN A 621 -7.01 35.37 -53.75
C GLN A 621 -5.64 35.68 -53.07
N MET A 622 -4.50 35.37 -53.72
CA MET A 622 -3.15 35.66 -53.20
C MET A 622 -2.83 37.16 -53.03
N VAL A 623 -2.01 37.47 -52.03
CA VAL A 623 -1.00 38.55 -52.07
C VAL A 623 0.33 37.97 -51.56
N LEU A 624 1.45 38.42 -52.13
CA LEU A 624 2.79 37.91 -51.84
C LEU A 624 3.71 39.07 -51.45
N MET A 625 4.44 38.95 -50.34
CA MET A 625 5.68 39.66 -50.08
C MET A 625 6.61 38.78 -49.23
N GLY A 626 7.91 38.96 -49.38
CA GLY A 626 8.93 38.24 -48.62
C GLY A 626 10.16 39.10 -48.37
N SER A 627 11.07 38.59 -47.56
CA SER A 627 12.42 39.14 -47.40
C SER A 627 13.41 37.99 -47.21
N LEU A 628 14.67 38.18 -47.61
CA LEU A 628 15.70 37.15 -47.57
C LEU A 628 16.58 37.25 -46.32
N GLY A 629 16.93 36.09 -45.76
CA GLY A 629 17.99 35.94 -44.76
C GLY A 629 18.72 34.61 -44.99
N LYS A 630 19.87 34.64 -45.68
CA LYS A 630 20.68 33.44 -45.92
C LYS A 630 21.58 33.16 -44.71
N MET A 631 21.63 31.90 -44.26
CA MET A 631 22.92 31.28 -43.95
C MET A 631 22.85 29.77 -44.18
N SER A 632 23.98 29.20 -44.61
CA SER A 632 24.07 27.83 -45.11
C SER A 632 25.33 27.15 -44.60
N THR A 633 25.23 25.90 -44.15
CA THR A 633 26.38 24.98 -44.09
C THR A 633 25.87 23.56 -44.33
N LEU A 634 26.54 22.82 -45.23
CA LEU A 634 26.23 21.42 -45.52
C LEU A 634 26.98 20.51 -44.55
N MET A 635 26.40 19.36 -44.20
CA MET A 635 27.13 18.09 -44.24
C MET A 635 26.26 16.98 -44.82
N LYS A 636 26.91 15.94 -45.36
CA LYS A 636 26.30 14.94 -46.25
C LYS A 636 25.88 13.69 -45.47
N LEU A 637 24.71 13.14 -45.79
CA LEU A 637 24.36 11.75 -45.50
C LEU A 637 24.80 10.84 -46.67
N PRO A 638 25.51 9.74 -46.41
CA PRO A 638 25.55 8.60 -47.30
C PRO A 638 24.50 7.54 -46.87
N GLN A 639 23.66 7.11 -47.81
CA GLN A 639 23.18 5.72 -47.79
C GLN A 639 24.29 4.82 -48.35
N ILE A 640 24.30 3.52 -47.99
CA ILE A 640 24.25 2.36 -48.95
C ILE A 640 24.59 1.01 -48.26
N HIS A 641 23.85 -0.02 -48.70
CA HIS A 641 24.03 -1.49 -48.58
C HIS A 641 24.08 -2.24 -47.22
N PHE A 642 23.23 -3.26 -47.15
CA PHE A 642 23.47 -4.55 -46.50
C PHE A 642 24.29 -5.48 -47.41
N PRO A 643 25.11 -6.38 -46.87
CA PRO A 643 25.52 -7.63 -47.51
C PRO A 643 24.79 -8.87 -46.94
N GLN A 644 24.72 -9.95 -47.73
CA GLN A 644 24.33 -11.30 -47.31
C GLN A 644 25.47 -12.30 -47.58
N ASN A 645 25.30 -13.55 -47.12
CA ASN A 645 26.13 -14.75 -47.36
C ASN A 645 27.46 -14.79 -46.56
N SER A 646 28.02 -15.96 -46.19
CA SER A 646 27.71 -17.36 -46.53
C SER A 646 28.16 -18.36 -45.43
N SER A 647 27.56 -19.58 -45.41
CA SER A 647 28.16 -20.94 -45.16
C SER A 647 29.21 -21.17 -44.06
N MET A 648 29.37 -22.31 -43.35
CA MET A 648 28.81 -23.69 -43.26
C MET A 648 29.58 -24.34 -42.04
N PRO A 649 29.50 -25.64 -41.65
CA PRO A 649 28.73 -26.78 -42.20
C PRO A 649 27.79 -27.47 -41.17
N SER A 650 27.06 -28.47 -41.66
CA SER A 650 26.31 -29.46 -40.87
C SER A 650 27.14 -30.73 -40.60
N LEU A 651 26.70 -31.54 -39.63
CA LEU A 651 27.16 -32.92 -39.42
C LEU A 651 25.96 -33.79 -39.00
N LEU A 652 25.81 -34.98 -39.61
CA LEU A 652 24.68 -35.88 -39.37
C LEU A 652 24.95 -36.84 -38.21
N LEU A 653 23.89 -37.16 -37.44
CA LEU A 653 23.53 -38.44 -36.81
C LEU A 653 22.30 -38.17 -35.90
N GLY A 654 21.34 -39.07 -35.67
CA GLY A 654 21.14 -40.41 -36.24
C GLY A 654 19.98 -41.13 -35.54
N VAL A 655 18.80 -41.14 -36.16
CA VAL A 655 17.58 -41.95 -35.94
C VAL A 655 17.50 -42.84 -34.67
N GLY A 656 16.47 -42.65 -33.84
CA GLY A 656 16.08 -43.65 -32.83
C GLY A 656 14.88 -43.26 -31.95
N ALA A 657 13.71 -43.86 -32.18
CA ALA A 657 12.53 -43.73 -31.33
C ALA A 657 11.95 -45.11 -31.00
N PRO A 658 11.61 -45.40 -29.72
CA PRO A 658 10.73 -46.50 -29.34
C PRO A 658 9.39 -46.02 -28.73
N PRO A 659 8.33 -46.87 -28.68
CA PRO A 659 6.94 -46.42 -28.47
C PRO A 659 6.37 -46.91 -27.09
N PRO A 660 5.09 -47.30 -26.87
CA PRO A 660 4.35 -46.84 -25.69
C PRO A 660 4.02 -47.94 -24.65
N MET A 661 3.23 -47.57 -23.63
CA MET A 661 2.83 -48.41 -22.50
C MET A 661 2.14 -49.73 -22.87
N ALA A 662 2.43 -50.78 -22.09
CA ALA A 662 1.53 -51.89 -21.81
C ALA A 662 1.66 -52.29 -20.32
N ALA A 663 0.61 -52.87 -19.74
CA ALA A 663 0.59 -53.30 -18.34
C ALA A 663 0.40 -54.82 -18.24
N GLN A 664 0.97 -55.46 -17.22
CA GLN A 664 0.47 -56.74 -16.70
C GLN A 664 0.93 -56.97 -15.25
N SER A 665 0.47 -58.08 -14.66
CA SER A 665 0.29 -58.23 -13.21
C SER A 665 1.14 -59.33 -12.57
N SER A 666 1.08 -59.37 -11.23
CA SER A 666 1.24 -60.54 -10.35
C SER A 666 2.58 -61.28 -10.33
N LEU A 667 3.19 -61.37 -9.13
CA LEU A 667 3.20 -62.61 -8.33
C LEU A 667 3.70 -62.38 -6.88
N HIS A 668 3.06 -63.06 -5.92
CA HIS A 668 3.54 -63.31 -4.56
C HIS A 668 3.92 -64.80 -4.47
N PRO A 669 4.94 -65.18 -3.66
CA PRO A 669 4.73 -65.63 -2.27
C PRO A 669 5.68 -64.89 -1.29
N SER A 670 5.38 -64.53 -0.03
CA SER A 670 4.75 -65.19 1.12
C SER A 670 5.70 -66.07 1.96
N LEU A 671 5.99 -65.63 3.20
CA LEU A 671 6.28 -66.50 4.38
C LEU A 671 6.00 -65.70 5.67
N SER A 672 5.63 -66.37 6.78
CA SER A 672 4.89 -65.75 7.90
C SER A 672 5.17 -66.34 9.30
N PHE A 673 4.54 -65.74 10.34
CA PHE A 673 4.65 -66.00 11.81
C PHE A 673 5.96 -65.49 12.46
N SER A 674 6.05 -65.11 13.75
CA SER A 674 5.10 -65.06 14.89
C SER A 674 4.92 -63.57 15.39
N LYS A 675 4.34 -63.09 16.51
CA LYS A 675 3.97 -63.54 17.89
C LYS A 675 5.19 -63.87 18.79
N SER A 676 5.29 -63.60 20.12
CA SER A 676 4.44 -63.00 21.19
C SER A 676 5.33 -62.83 22.48
N LEU A 677 5.08 -62.03 23.53
CA LEU A 677 4.00 -61.10 23.94
C LEU A 677 4.46 -60.07 25.04
N ILE A 678 3.48 -59.36 25.65
CA ILE A 678 3.47 -58.33 26.73
C ILE A 678 4.14 -58.69 28.09
N HIS A 679 4.84 -57.73 28.75
CA HIS A 679 4.47 -57.21 30.10
C HIS A 679 5.27 -55.97 30.62
N THR A 680 4.63 -55.21 31.52
CA THR A 680 5.11 -54.10 32.39
C THR A 680 4.47 -54.26 33.79
N PRO A 681 4.75 -53.45 34.86
CA PRO A 681 5.77 -52.41 35.11
C PRO A 681 6.80 -52.97 36.15
N PRO A 682 7.19 -52.46 37.38
CA PRO A 682 7.00 -51.21 38.17
C PRO A 682 8.37 -50.53 38.59
N PRO A 683 8.48 -49.61 39.60
CA PRO A 683 9.65 -48.72 39.82
C PRO A 683 10.40 -48.87 41.17
N LEU A 684 11.46 -48.04 41.38
CA LEU A 684 12.14 -47.54 42.63
C LEU A 684 13.54 -46.99 42.19
N SER A 685 14.33 -46.16 42.89
CA SER A 685 14.16 -44.97 43.76
C SER A 685 15.54 -44.57 44.33
N ALA A 686 15.85 -43.26 44.36
CA ALA A 686 16.75 -42.59 45.33
C ALA A 686 18.28 -42.82 45.35
N SER A 687 18.93 -41.82 45.96
CA SER A 687 20.32 -41.72 46.47
C SER A 687 21.43 -41.37 45.47
N ALA A 688 22.48 -40.74 45.99
CA ALA A 688 23.56 -40.08 45.24
C ALA A 688 24.93 -40.53 45.76
N SER A 689 25.97 -40.37 44.95
CA SER A 689 27.31 -40.04 45.44
C SER A 689 28.16 -39.41 44.34
N SER A 690 29.15 -38.64 44.78
CA SER A 690 30.10 -37.90 43.94
C SER A 690 31.15 -38.80 43.30
N LEU A 691 31.58 -38.46 42.08
CA LEU A 691 32.98 -38.63 41.68
C LEU A 691 33.38 -37.57 40.65
N SER A 692 34.55 -36.98 40.83
CA SER A 692 35.06 -35.85 40.06
C SER A 692 36.15 -36.28 39.07
N THR A 693 35.98 -35.99 37.79
CA THR A 693 37.06 -35.99 36.79
C THR A 693 36.89 -34.84 35.80
N SER A 694 37.96 -34.08 35.61
CA SER A 694 38.02 -32.91 34.73
C SER A 694 38.36 -33.28 33.29
N ALA A 695 37.64 -32.71 32.32
CA ALA A 695 38.09 -32.57 30.94
C ALA A 695 37.54 -31.27 30.34
N SER A 696 38.39 -30.53 29.61
CA SER A 696 38.11 -29.18 29.12
C SER A 696 37.45 -29.14 27.74
N THR A 697 36.45 -28.27 27.56
CA THR A 697 36.00 -27.79 26.24
C THR A 697 36.59 -26.40 25.93
N PRO A 698 36.80 -26.04 24.64
CA PRO A 698 37.55 -24.84 24.26
C PRO A 698 36.69 -23.56 24.22
N THR A 699 37.21 -22.47 24.78
CA THR A 699 36.65 -21.11 24.67
C THR A 699 37.14 -20.41 23.40
N LEU A 700 36.21 -19.82 22.63
CA LEU A 700 36.53 -18.82 21.59
C LEU A 700 36.67 -17.40 22.19
N PRO A 701 37.41 -16.48 21.54
CA PRO A 701 37.95 -15.30 22.22
C PRO A 701 36.98 -14.11 22.31
N LEU A 702 36.92 -13.47 23.48
CA LEU A 702 36.43 -12.09 23.60
C LEU A 702 37.49 -11.11 23.05
N ILE A 703 37.10 -10.24 22.13
CA ILE A 703 37.96 -9.14 21.65
C ILE A 703 37.83 -7.96 22.62
N TYR A 704 38.90 -7.65 23.34
CA TYR A 704 38.94 -6.57 24.33
C TYR A 704 39.43 -5.26 23.68
N CYS A 705 38.61 -4.21 23.68
CA CYS A 705 38.96 -2.93 23.06
C CYS A 705 39.80 -2.05 24.02
N GLY A 706 41.11 -2.01 23.79
CA GLY A 706 42.07 -1.33 24.67
C GLY A 706 42.00 0.21 24.62
N ARG A 707 42.05 0.86 25.79
CA ARG A 707 42.22 2.32 25.88
C ARG A 707 43.67 2.70 25.58
N GLY A 708 43.90 3.45 24.51
CA GLY A 708 45.21 4.04 24.19
C GLY A 708 45.50 5.29 25.04
N ASP A 709 46.65 5.31 25.71
CA ASP A 709 47.03 6.36 26.65
C ASP A 709 47.71 7.57 25.97
N LYS A 710 47.68 8.75 26.60
CA LYS A 710 48.23 10.00 26.02
C LYS A 710 49.66 10.30 26.50
N LYS A 711 50.59 10.61 25.58
CA LYS A 711 51.79 11.43 25.88
C LYS A 711 52.38 12.13 24.64
N THR A 712 52.52 13.46 24.75
CA THR A 712 53.61 14.36 24.25
C THR A 712 54.43 13.96 23.01
N ALA A 713 54.72 14.81 22.02
CA ALA A 713 55.17 16.21 22.14
C ALA A 713 55.18 17.01 20.79
N ARG A 714 55.56 18.31 20.86
CA ARG A 714 56.16 19.23 19.84
C ARG A 714 56.02 18.87 18.33
N GLY A 715 55.56 19.73 17.41
CA GLY A 715 55.16 21.15 17.46
C GLY A 715 56.00 22.06 16.54
N LYS A 716 55.34 22.89 15.70
CA LYS A 716 55.94 24.03 14.96
C LYS A 716 54.87 25.09 14.63
N ARG A 717 55.27 26.36 14.55
CA ARG A 717 54.42 27.51 14.17
C ARG A 717 54.51 27.79 12.68
N PHE A 718 53.51 28.44 12.10
CA PHE A 718 53.72 29.66 11.31
C PHE A 718 52.52 30.62 11.45
N ASN A 719 52.77 31.92 11.33
CA ASN A 719 51.76 32.97 11.44
C ASN A 719 51.25 33.37 10.05
N HIS A 720 50.05 33.96 9.98
CA HIS A 720 49.89 35.30 9.41
C HIS A 720 48.68 36.02 10.04
N SER A 721 48.59 37.34 9.86
CA SER A 721 47.78 38.23 10.70
C SER A 721 47.28 39.47 9.94
N PHE A 722 46.49 40.31 10.64
CA PHE A 722 45.85 41.58 10.23
C PHE A 722 44.51 41.43 9.46
N GLY A 723 43.54 42.33 9.64
CA GLY A 723 43.56 43.57 10.45
C GLY A 723 42.18 44.12 10.87
N ASN A 724 42.17 45.09 11.79
CA ASN A 724 40.98 45.74 12.35
C ASN A 724 40.47 46.92 11.52
N ALA A 725 39.15 47.19 11.56
CA ALA A 725 38.58 48.55 11.53
C ALA A 725 37.17 48.62 12.18
N ARG A 726 36.70 49.84 12.47
CA ARG A 726 35.50 50.26 13.24
C ARG A 726 35.18 51.73 12.83
N PRO A 727 34.20 52.50 13.39
CA PRO A 727 32.95 52.21 14.12
C PRO A 727 31.74 53.13 13.71
N LYS A 728 30.70 53.25 14.57
CA LYS A 728 29.71 54.38 14.73
C LYS A 728 28.54 54.50 13.71
N ASP A 729 27.37 55.11 14.00
CA ASP A 729 26.68 55.52 15.26
C ASP A 729 25.20 55.88 14.96
N LYS A 730 24.24 55.63 15.90
CA LYS A 730 23.17 56.56 16.39
C LYS A 730 22.07 55.89 17.26
N LYS A 731 21.19 56.70 17.87
CA LYS A 731 20.35 56.40 19.06
C LYS A 731 18.83 56.59 18.84
N LYS A 732 18.01 55.91 19.68
CA LYS A 732 16.70 56.28 20.33
C LYS A 732 15.74 55.07 20.36
N GLY A 733 14.94 54.77 21.40
CA GLY A 733 14.89 55.27 22.80
C GLY A 733 13.54 54.99 23.52
N ARG A 734 13.54 54.82 24.86
CA ARG A 734 12.41 54.44 25.77
C ARG A 734 11.93 52.98 25.61
N GLY A 735 11.46 52.23 26.62
CA GLY A 735 11.34 52.41 28.09
C GLY A 735 11.27 51.02 28.80
N PRO A 736 11.26 50.93 30.16
CA PRO A 736 11.54 49.68 30.90
C PRO A 736 10.33 48.74 31.04
N PRO A 737 10.56 47.42 31.22
CA PRO A 737 10.33 46.85 32.56
C PRO A 737 11.27 45.70 33.01
N ARG A 738 11.41 45.58 34.35
CA ARG A 738 11.75 44.38 35.18
C ARG A 738 13.06 43.59 34.91
N VAL A 739 13.82 43.42 35.99
CA VAL A 739 15.05 42.60 36.08
C VAL A 739 14.71 41.16 36.50
N PRO A 740 15.17 40.12 35.77
CA PRO A 740 15.27 38.75 36.28
C PRO A 740 16.56 38.54 37.09
N ALA A 741 16.52 37.67 38.11
CA ALA A 741 17.70 37.30 38.89
C ALA A 741 18.68 36.42 38.06
N PRO A 742 20.01 36.46 38.35
CA PRO A 742 20.98 35.63 37.66
C PRO A 742 20.84 34.14 38.01
N PRO A 743 21.14 33.21 37.08
CA PRO A 743 21.05 31.78 37.32
C PRO A 743 22.15 31.28 38.27
N LEU A 744 21.83 30.28 39.08
CA LEU A 744 22.78 29.57 39.93
C LEU A 744 23.72 28.67 39.10
N PRO A 745 24.99 28.47 39.53
CA PRO A 745 25.91 27.56 38.87
C PRO A 745 25.47 26.09 39.03
N PRO A 746 25.79 25.20 38.07
CA PRO A 746 25.41 23.79 38.13
C PRO A 746 26.10 23.07 39.30
N ARG A 747 25.33 22.24 40.02
CA ARG A 747 25.89 21.33 41.03
C ARG A 747 26.70 20.22 40.36
N LYS A 748 27.80 19.83 41.01
CA LYS A 748 28.47 18.56 40.76
C LYS A 748 27.86 17.51 41.68
N ASP A 749 26.86 16.80 41.19
CA ASP A 749 26.40 15.60 41.87
C ASP A 749 27.24 14.40 41.39
N LYS A 750 27.39 13.39 42.27
CA LYS A 750 28.36 12.29 42.09
C LYS A 750 27.80 11.22 41.17
N TYR A 751 28.68 10.52 40.46
CA TYR A 751 28.43 9.13 40.09
C TYR A 751 28.74 8.27 41.32
N ASP A 752 27.78 7.47 41.76
CA ASP A 752 28.03 6.29 42.60
C ASP A 752 28.37 5.09 41.69
N ASP A 753 29.10 4.13 42.24
CA ASP A 753 29.57 2.95 41.50
C ASP A 753 28.43 1.98 41.18
N GLY A 754 28.53 1.30 40.02
CA GLY A 754 27.41 0.57 39.42
C GLY A 754 27.15 -0.84 40.00
N GLU A 755 25.89 -1.12 40.33
CA GLU A 755 25.43 -2.49 40.53
C GLU A 755 25.36 -3.24 39.19
N VAL A 756 25.96 -4.44 39.14
CA VAL A 756 25.92 -5.32 37.98
C VAL A 756 24.66 -6.18 38.03
N VAL A 757 23.63 -5.76 37.31
CA VAL A 757 22.40 -6.56 37.13
C VAL A 757 22.72 -7.79 36.28
N LYS A 758 22.87 -8.95 36.92
CA LYS A 758 22.77 -10.24 36.24
C LYS A 758 21.35 -10.41 35.71
N ILE A 759 21.22 -10.64 34.41
CA ILE A 759 19.99 -11.16 33.80
C ILE A 759 20.30 -12.61 33.42
N GLU A 760 19.59 -13.55 34.03
CA GLU A 760 19.68 -14.96 33.65
C GLU A 760 18.93 -15.16 32.32
N ILE A 761 19.61 -15.78 31.36
CA ILE A 761 19.02 -16.23 30.10
C ILE A 761 18.66 -17.69 30.29
N ASP A 762 17.40 -18.06 30.04
CA ASP A 762 16.97 -19.45 30.12
C ASP A 762 17.50 -20.24 28.92
N GLU A 763 18.51 -21.08 29.15
CA GLU A 763 19.14 -21.91 28.12
C GLU A 763 18.20 -23.01 27.60
N SER A 764 17.04 -23.27 28.25
CA SER A 764 16.06 -24.26 27.78
C SER A 764 15.41 -23.90 26.43
N LEU A 765 15.66 -22.71 25.89
CA LEU A 765 15.17 -22.25 24.58
C LEU A 765 16.07 -22.67 23.40
N PHE A 766 17.23 -23.28 23.64
CA PHE A 766 18.18 -23.69 22.59
C PHE A 766 18.18 -25.22 22.29
N SER A 767 17.20 -25.97 22.79
CA SER A 767 17.12 -27.43 22.59
C SER A 767 15.76 -27.90 22.05
N ASN A 768 15.57 -27.82 20.72
CA ASN A 768 14.78 -28.73 19.88
C ASN A 768 14.96 -28.39 18.39
#